data_AF-A0A101Y2Q2-F1
#
_entry.id   AF-A0A101Y2Q2-F1
#
_cell.length_a   1.000
_cell.length_b   1.000
_cell.length_c   1.000
_cell.angle_alpha   90.00
_cell.angle_beta   90.00
_cell.angle_gamma   90.00
#
_symmetry.space_group_name_H-M   'P 1'
#
loop_
_entity.id
_entity.type
_entity.pdbx_description
1 polymer ?
#
loop_
_entity_poly.entity_id
_entity_poly.type
_entity_poly.pdbx_seq_one_letter_code
_entity_poly.pdbx_strand_id
1 'polypeptide(L)'
;MAELEDLQGLQKLREAWPIIERNEQAINSDIINHKASGAAHAAESITYSGSVSGVANIQEAVDFVDGRVDTIIAGGGEGKDPELTDIQTPDPGYTPGRTIVVAGDMVRDMQKQFSEQLADIVINVKSFGALGNGTSDDNTAIRAANLYGYNKAQVPNVQTIPTNSMQIYIPAGIYRVRGNHVFGSPIPEGQPRPSEYPIAFRLVGDNATILWELETENDELFYFDGSLTMPQVSGITIIPISENQTIALGGTIFKYFQNIALGQTDASRGYFENISVWPGRATANPSHSTRINRVFHNVGNAMGDQTTVKNCRFNYFHTFYRGENAEAVNWTIENCGFYAAGFTDSVYFDFTKMQDNFNVRNCSFSVSANETMLRTRSELSAGKFTQSALFNFNFDDNRIELYGAVGQTWKLTDMNFGRMNMRNTNLRLASGASNVKTIVAAYGLANINFDNVAFNEVLFLLPIATNEAITGGLSANGALLRYCDLLGGKYTFKYWDGVNEFALKDILISTTQFFRNLKVEECTLANGNGFLDFEITNNQAALSLIRRTERTVNFSQEGIALGKTLVIPPYQTIKNIKVTGLGSLPATYNRFRIYFGDRTLGNYLDVNNPVPDIERKDEFMIWEGIATIYNENLSLQSITVFVLNGGVETAALRSQLSVTYEPLDPRVFGITTNADSIQIRTKVQNLSYGTTANRPTVGLYINKQYFDTTLGKPIWYNGTVWKDATGSTV
;
A
#
# COMPACT_ATOMS: atom_id res chain seq x y z
N MET A 1 80.64 74.02 -10.18
CA MET A 1 80.48 74.02 -8.70
C MET A 1 81.73 74.51 -7.95
N ALA A 2 82.53 75.44 -8.49
CA ALA A 2 83.83 75.77 -7.90
C ALA A 2 83.80 76.84 -6.80
N GLU A 3 82.73 77.63 -6.66
CA GLU A 3 82.70 78.78 -5.73
C GLU A 3 81.35 79.00 -5.04
N LEU A 4 80.49 77.97 -4.96
CA LEU A 4 79.28 78.08 -4.14
C LEU A 4 79.67 77.88 -2.67
N GLU A 5 79.43 78.89 -1.84
CA GLU A 5 79.61 78.86 -0.40
C GLU A 5 78.36 78.30 0.28
N ASP A 6 78.50 77.77 1.50
CA ASP A 6 77.35 77.37 2.30
C ASP A 6 76.46 78.59 2.65
N LEU A 7 75.28 78.32 3.23
CA LEU A 7 74.30 79.35 3.57
C LEU A 7 74.82 80.43 4.55
N GLN A 8 75.98 80.21 5.18
CA GLN A 8 76.62 81.17 6.10
C GLN A 8 77.89 81.81 5.52
N GLY A 9 78.32 81.43 4.31
CA GLY A 9 79.54 81.95 3.67
C GLY A 9 80.84 81.45 4.32
N LEU A 10 80.78 80.45 5.19
CA LEU A 10 81.91 80.06 6.05
C LEU A 10 82.77 78.95 5.44
N GLN A 11 82.20 78.14 4.55
CA GLN A 11 82.92 77.04 3.91
C GLN A 11 82.46 76.85 2.47
N LYS A 12 83.41 76.68 1.56
CA LYS A 12 83.08 76.41 0.15
C LYS A 12 82.51 75.00 0.04
N LEU A 13 81.45 74.81 -0.74
CA LEU A 13 80.81 73.49 -0.94
C LEU A 13 81.82 72.43 -1.42
N ARG A 14 82.83 72.85 -2.18
CA ARG A 14 83.97 72.01 -2.62
C ARG A 14 84.77 71.42 -1.45
N GLU A 15 84.84 72.10 -0.32
CA GLU A 15 85.56 71.68 0.88
C GLU A 15 84.68 70.84 1.81
N ALA A 16 83.37 71.12 1.87
CA ALA A 16 82.42 70.36 2.67
C ALA A 16 82.04 69.01 2.04
N TRP A 17 81.95 68.93 0.71
CA TRP A 17 81.50 67.72 0.01
C TRP A 17 82.32 66.46 0.33
N PRO A 18 83.67 66.49 0.34
CA PRO A 18 84.46 65.31 0.74
C PRO A 18 84.23 64.85 2.18
N ILE A 19 83.80 65.75 3.07
CA ILE A 19 83.47 65.41 4.47
C ILE A 19 82.10 64.73 4.51
N ILE A 20 81.11 65.25 3.78
CA ILE A 20 79.78 64.65 3.67
C ILE A 20 79.87 63.25 3.06
N GLU A 21 80.59 63.10 1.94
CA GLU A 21 80.77 61.81 1.27
C GLU A 21 81.49 60.79 2.18
N ARG A 22 82.51 61.24 2.94
CA ARG A 22 83.18 60.39 3.94
C ARG A 22 82.23 59.97 5.06
N ASN A 23 81.39 60.88 5.56
CA ASN A 23 80.42 60.57 6.60
C ASN A 23 79.35 59.60 6.09
N GLU A 24 78.88 59.77 4.86
CA GLU A 24 77.93 58.85 4.21
C GLU A 24 78.54 57.45 4.04
N GLN A 25 79.80 57.36 3.60
CA GLN A 25 80.52 56.10 3.51
C GLN A 25 80.73 55.44 4.89
N ALA A 26 81.08 56.23 5.92
CA ALA A 26 81.22 55.73 7.29
C ALA A 26 79.90 55.19 7.83
N ILE A 27 78.80 55.94 7.68
CA ILE A 27 77.45 55.51 8.07
C ILE A 27 77.05 54.23 7.33
N ASN A 28 77.29 54.15 6.01
CA ASN A 28 76.99 52.95 5.24
C ASN A 28 77.84 51.75 5.71
N SER A 29 79.12 51.96 6.00
CA SER A 29 79.98 50.91 6.55
C SER A 29 79.50 50.46 7.92
N ASP A 30 79.09 51.38 8.80
CA ASP A 30 78.56 51.06 10.13
C ASP A 30 77.24 50.30 10.05
N ILE A 31 76.34 50.65 9.12
CA ILE A 31 75.09 49.91 8.87
C ILE A 31 75.37 48.50 8.34
N ILE A 32 76.32 48.36 7.39
CA ILE A 32 76.72 47.06 6.86
C ILE A 32 77.31 46.20 7.97
N ASN A 33 78.21 46.76 8.77
CA ASN A 33 78.83 46.07 9.90
C ASN A 33 77.81 45.70 10.98
N HIS A 34 76.85 46.59 11.29
CA HIS A 34 75.74 46.32 12.21
C HIS A 34 74.87 45.16 11.72
N LYS A 35 74.50 45.14 10.44
CA LYS A 35 73.72 44.05 9.84
C LYS A 35 74.47 42.72 9.76
N ALA A 36 75.78 42.74 9.55
CA ALA A 36 76.62 41.55 9.49
C ALA A 36 77.05 41.04 10.88
N SER A 37 76.87 41.84 11.94
CA SER A 37 77.24 41.48 13.30
C SER A 37 76.35 40.37 13.85
N GLY A 38 76.97 39.32 14.38
CA GLY A 38 76.28 38.26 15.14
C GLY A 38 75.80 38.71 16.54
N ALA A 39 76.11 39.94 16.95
CA ALA A 39 75.78 40.51 18.26
C ALA A 39 75.14 41.91 18.14
N ALA A 40 74.44 42.19 17.03
CA ALA A 40 73.90 43.52 16.71
C ALA A 40 72.91 44.06 17.75
N HIS A 41 72.13 43.16 18.36
CA HIS A 41 71.15 43.50 19.40
C HIS A 41 71.17 42.42 20.49
N ALA A 42 71.13 42.84 21.74
CA ALA A 42 70.89 41.93 22.86
C ALA A 42 69.42 41.47 22.86
N ALA A 43 69.13 40.25 23.29
CA ALA A 43 67.80 39.65 23.18
C ALA A 43 66.72 40.40 23.99
N GLU A 44 67.11 41.04 25.10
CA GLU A 44 66.26 41.92 25.90
C GLU A 44 65.83 43.21 25.17
N SER A 45 66.53 43.57 24.09
CA SER A 45 66.19 44.73 23.24
C SER A 45 65.24 44.40 22.09
N ILE A 46 64.80 43.14 21.97
CA ILE A 46 63.88 42.68 20.91
C ILE A 46 62.51 42.40 21.54
N THR A 47 61.50 43.20 21.18
CA THR A 47 60.12 43.02 21.64
C THR A 47 59.55 41.66 21.22
N TYR A 48 58.86 40.98 22.15
CA TYR A 48 58.20 39.70 21.89
C TYR A 48 56.67 39.88 21.73
N SER A 49 56.08 39.19 20.75
CA SER A 49 54.63 39.22 20.49
C SER A 49 54.04 37.83 20.19
N GLY A 50 54.58 36.77 20.79
CA GLY A 50 54.13 35.39 20.60
C GLY A 50 53.19 34.87 21.70
N SER A 51 53.08 33.55 21.81
CA SER A 51 52.12 32.85 22.69
C SER A 51 52.52 32.80 24.17
N VAL A 52 53.78 33.09 24.52
CA VAL A 52 54.21 33.20 25.93
C VAL A 52 53.64 34.49 26.50
N SER A 53 52.70 34.39 27.44
CA SER A 53 52.04 35.56 28.04
C SER A 53 52.90 36.18 29.15
N GLY A 54 52.79 37.50 29.33
CA GLY A 54 53.40 38.22 30.44
C GLY A 54 54.88 38.60 30.28
N VAL A 55 55.48 38.38 29.10
CA VAL A 55 56.87 38.74 28.79
C VAL A 55 56.93 39.89 27.79
N ALA A 56 57.92 40.79 27.95
CA ALA A 56 58.07 42.00 27.15
C ALA A 56 59.06 41.85 26.00
N ASN A 57 60.02 40.93 26.11
CA ASN A 57 61.12 40.76 25.16
C ASN A 57 61.47 39.27 24.91
N ILE A 58 62.29 39.02 23.89
CA ILE A 58 62.67 37.67 23.48
C ILE A 58 63.47 36.95 24.57
N GLN A 59 64.33 37.66 25.32
CA GLN A 59 65.11 37.06 26.41
C GLN A 59 64.18 36.46 27.47
N GLU A 60 63.21 37.24 27.96
CA GLU A 60 62.21 36.77 28.93
C GLU A 60 61.37 35.60 28.39
N ALA A 61 61.03 35.61 27.10
CA ALA A 61 60.28 34.52 26.47
C ALA A 61 61.10 33.21 26.40
N VAL A 62 62.40 33.31 26.07
CA VAL A 62 63.32 32.16 26.02
C VAL A 62 63.56 31.63 27.43
N ASP A 63 63.86 32.51 28.39
CA ASP A 63 64.09 32.13 29.79
C ASP A 63 62.86 31.45 30.41
N PHE A 64 61.65 31.91 30.04
CA PHE A 64 60.42 31.25 30.45
C PHE A 64 60.29 29.83 29.90
N VAL A 65 60.59 29.62 28.61
CA VAL A 65 60.53 28.29 28.00
C VAL A 65 61.61 27.38 28.58
N ASP A 66 62.82 27.89 28.79
CA ASP A 66 63.94 27.15 29.38
C ASP A 66 63.61 26.70 30.82
N GLY A 67 63.06 27.61 31.65
CA GLY A 67 62.58 27.26 32.98
C GLY A 67 61.46 26.21 33.00
N ARG A 68 60.58 26.20 31.98
CA ARG A 68 59.59 25.13 31.81
C ARG A 68 60.25 23.80 31.47
N VAL A 69 61.21 23.80 30.55
CA VAL A 69 61.96 22.60 30.15
C VAL A 69 62.75 22.03 31.32
N ASP A 70 63.44 22.87 32.09
CA ASP A 70 64.16 22.46 33.30
C ASP A 70 63.22 21.85 34.34
N THR A 71 62.03 22.42 34.51
CA THR A 71 61.01 21.87 35.43
C THR A 71 60.51 20.50 34.94
N ILE A 72 60.36 20.31 33.63
CA ILE A 72 59.97 19.03 33.02
C ILE A 72 61.08 17.98 33.23
N ILE A 73 62.34 18.34 32.98
CA ILE A 73 63.49 17.42 33.05
C ILE A 73 63.84 17.08 34.51
N ALA A 74 63.78 18.04 35.43
CA ALA A 74 64.09 17.83 36.84
C ALA A 74 62.93 17.19 37.64
N GLY A 75 61.71 17.20 37.08
CA GLY A 75 60.47 16.77 37.73
C GLY A 75 60.21 15.26 37.75
N GLY A 76 61.12 14.40 37.28
CA GLY A 76 60.96 12.94 37.30
C GLY A 76 61.07 12.31 38.71
N GLY A 77 60.21 12.71 39.65
CA GLY A 77 60.05 12.08 40.96
C GLY A 77 58.75 11.29 41.03
N GLU A 78 58.76 10.18 41.78
CA GLU A 78 57.67 9.19 41.93
C GLU A 78 56.29 9.76 42.36
N GLY A 79 56.18 11.07 42.64
CA GLY A 79 54.96 11.74 43.06
C GLY A 79 54.57 13.02 42.32
N LYS A 80 55.29 13.46 41.27
CA LYS A 80 54.95 14.69 40.53
C LYS A 80 55.35 14.60 39.06
N ASP A 81 54.49 14.04 38.23
CA ASP A 81 54.65 14.08 36.78
C ASP A 81 54.29 15.49 36.26
N PRO A 82 55.25 16.26 35.69
CA PRO A 82 54.99 17.58 35.13
C PRO A 82 53.88 17.59 34.07
N GLU A 83 53.69 16.47 33.35
CA GLU A 83 52.60 16.33 32.37
C GLU A 83 51.21 16.42 33.03
N LEU A 84 51.07 15.93 34.26
CA LEU A 84 49.81 16.06 35.02
C LEU A 84 49.54 17.49 35.50
N THR A 85 50.57 18.35 35.56
CA THR A 85 50.43 19.77 35.88
C THR A 85 50.05 20.56 34.63
N ASP A 86 50.64 20.24 33.47
CA ASP A 86 50.30 20.88 32.21
C ASP A 86 48.84 20.60 31.79
N ILE A 87 48.33 19.38 32.00
CA ILE A 87 46.90 19.05 31.75
C ILE A 87 45.92 19.90 32.58
N GLN A 88 46.36 20.49 33.70
CA GLN A 88 45.51 21.35 34.53
C GLN A 88 45.31 22.74 33.92
N THR A 89 46.14 23.14 32.96
CA THR A 89 46.07 24.46 32.32
C THR A 89 45.13 24.38 31.11
N PRO A 90 43.93 24.99 31.16
CA PRO A 90 43.00 25.00 30.03
C PRO A 90 43.64 25.67 28.82
N ASP A 91 43.34 25.16 27.63
CA ASP A 91 43.56 25.94 26.41
C ASP A 91 42.80 27.27 26.51
N PRO A 92 43.35 28.42 26.06
CA PRO A 92 42.67 29.71 26.13
C PRO A 92 41.28 29.76 25.49
N GLY A 93 40.98 28.86 24.54
CA GLY A 93 39.65 28.71 23.93
C GLY A 93 38.67 27.83 24.73
N TYR A 94 39.13 27.15 25.78
CA TYR A 94 38.30 26.30 26.64
C TYR A 94 38.01 27.01 27.97
N THR A 95 36.72 27.21 28.29
CA THR A 95 36.30 27.76 29.58
C THR A 95 35.81 26.63 30.49
N PRO A 96 36.55 26.27 31.55
CA PRO A 96 36.11 25.22 32.47
C PRO A 96 34.81 25.60 33.19
N GLY A 97 33.89 24.64 33.30
CA GLY A 97 32.65 24.77 34.08
C GLY A 97 32.86 24.52 35.58
N ARG A 98 34.09 24.20 35.99
CA ARG A 98 34.51 24.01 37.38
C ARG A 98 35.97 24.47 37.57
N THR A 99 36.37 24.66 38.82
CA THR A 99 37.79 24.85 39.19
C THR A 99 38.59 23.58 38.91
N ILE A 100 39.69 23.71 38.15
CA ILE A 100 40.60 22.60 37.84
C ILE A 100 41.74 22.59 38.87
N VAL A 101 41.80 21.56 39.71
CA VAL A 101 42.83 21.41 40.76
C VAL A 101 43.74 20.22 40.47
N VAL A 102 43.23 19.21 39.77
CA VAL A 102 44.01 18.05 39.29
C VAL A 102 43.67 17.75 37.83
N ALA A 103 44.56 17.06 37.11
CA ALA A 103 44.31 16.66 35.71
C ALA A 103 42.97 15.93 35.50
N GLY A 104 42.55 15.13 36.49
CA GLY A 104 41.25 14.47 36.47
C GLY A 104 40.05 15.43 36.47
N ASP A 105 40.19 16.65 37.00
CA ASP A 105 39.13 17.66 36.92
C ASP A 105 38.93 18.15 35.50
N MET A 106 40.00 18.34 34.72
CA MET A 106 39.95 18.73 33.31
C MET A 106 39.19 17.69 32.50
N VAL A 107 39.58 16.42 32.62
CA VAL A 107 38.93 15.32 31.88
C VAL A 107 37.46 15.18 32.27
N ARG A 108 37.14 15.26 33.58
CA ARG A 108 35.75 15.20 34.03
C ARG A 108 34.95 16.41 33.54
N ASP A 109 35.56 17.60 33.47
CA ASP A 109 34.89 18.82 33.01
C ASP A 109 34.59 18.74 31.52
N MET A 110 35.57 18.34 30.71
CA MET A 110 35.38 18.10 29.29
C MET A 110 34.31 17.03 29.05
N GLN A 111 34.36 15.90 29.76
CA GLN A 111 33.33 14.85 29.67
C GLN A 111 31.94 15.36 30.05
N LYS A 112 31.83 16.19 31.09
CA LYS A 112 30.55 16.79 31.50
C LYS A 112 30.04 17.76 30.43
N GLN A 113 30.88 18.65 29.91
CA GLN A 113 30.51 19.60 28.85
C GLN A 113 30.13 18.88 27.55
N PHE A 114 30.84 17.82 27.15
CA PHE A 114 30.44 16.98 26.01
C PHE A 114 29.13 16.24 26.27
N SER A 115 28.90 15.76 27.50
CA SER A 115 27.63 15.11 27.86
C SER A 115 26.46 16.11 27.86
N GLU A 116 26.70 17.35 28.27
CA GLU A 116 25.73 18.46 28.20
C GLU A 116 25.45 18.86 26.74
N GLN A 117 26.47 18.94 25.88
CA GLN A 117 26.31 19.17 24.43
C GLN A 117 25.55 18.03 23.73
N LEU A 118 25.75 16.77 24.14
CA LEU A 118 25.00 15.63 23.62
C LEU A 118 23.56 15.58 24.15
N ALA A 119 23.35 15.98 25.41
CA ALA A 119 22.01 16.16 25.98
C ALA A 119 21.25 17.31 25.32
N ASP A 120 21.96 18.29 24.75
CA ASP A 120 21.37 19.43 24.05
C ASP A 120 20.69 19.07 22.72
N ILE A 121 21.03 17.93 22.12
CA ILE A 121 20.46 17.46 20.84
C ILE A 121 19.15 16.68 21.06
N VAL A 122 18.96 16.09 22.25
CA VAL A 122 17.84 15.18 22.52
C VAL A 122 17.10 15.58 23.80
N ILE A 123 15.83 15.96 23.65
CA ILE A 123 14.99 16.45 24.74
C ILE A 123 14.38 15.26 25.47
N ASN A 124 14.99 14.88 26.59
CA ASN A 124 14.49 13.82 27.45
C ASN A 124 13.33 14.33 28.32
N VAL A 125 12.15 13.70 28.21
CA VAL A 125 10.96 14.10 28.99
C VAL A 125 11.16 14.02 30.51
N LYS A 126 12.07 13.17 31.00
CA LYS A 126 12.39 13.07 32.44
C LYS A 126 13.07 14.32 32.99
N SER A 127 13.81 15.06 32.15
CA SER A 127 14.42 16.34 32.53
C SER A 127 13.38 17.43 32.81
N PHE A 128 12.13 17.21 32.39
CA PHE A 128 10.98 18.10 32.63
C PHE A 128 10.06 17.59 33.74
N GLY A 129 10.46 16.53 34.46
CA GLY A 129 9.72 15.99 35.60
C GLY A 129 8.79 14.82 35.29
N ALA A 130 8.80 14.27 34.06
CA ALA A 130 8.04 13.07 33.75
C ALA A 130 8.59 11.87 34.55
N LEU A 131 7.72 11.14 35.22
CA LEU A 131 8.06 10.00 36.08
C LEU A 131 7.97 8.67 35.32
N GLY A 132 6.99 8.52 34.41
CA GLY A 132 6.84 7.31 33.60
C GLY A 132 6.52 6.05 34.41
N ASN A 133 5.73 6.20 35.49
CA ASN A 133 5.35 5.12 36.41
C ASN A 133 3.92 4.58 36.21
N GLY A 134 3.20 5.09 35.20
CA GLY A 134 1.84 4.69 34.82
C GLY A 134 0.72 5.20 35.73
N THR A 135 1.05 5.92 36.81
CA THR A 135 0.09 6.41 37.79
C THR A 135 0.09 7.93 37.88
N SER A 136 1.28 8.52 37.94
CA SER A 136 1.48 9.97 37.96
C SER A 136 1.08 10.58 36.62
N ASP A 137 0.49 11.77 36.68
CA ASP A 137 0.19 12.55 35.47
C ASP A 137 1.48 13.18 34.94
N ASP A 138 1.94 12.70 33.78
CA ASP A 138 3.13 13.18 33.08
C ASP A 138 2.80 14.28 32.05
N ASN A 139 1.53 14.66 31.91
CA ASN A 139 1.03 15.57 30.88
C ASN A 139 1.76 16.92 30.86
N THR A 140 1.90 17.57 32.02
CA THR A 140 2.58 18.88 32.12
C THR A 140 4.06 18.78 31.73
N ALA A 141 4.76 17.75 32.19
CA ALA A 141 6.18 17.55 31.90
C ALA A 141 6.43 17.28 30.41
N ILE A 142 5.61 16.42 29.80
CA ILE A 142 5.73 16.07 28.38
C ILE A 142 5.41 17.27 27.49
N ARG A 143 4.35 18.04 27.80
CA ARG A 143 4.02 19.26 27.07
C ARG A 143 5.10 20.33 27.20
N ALA A 144 5.70 20.46 28.39
CA ALA A 144 6.83 21.37 28.60
C ALA A 144 8.04 20.97 27.74
N ALA A 145 8.35 19.67 27.64
CA ALA A 145 9.41 19.17 26.77
C ALA A 145 9.12 19.46 25.28
N ASN A 146 7.89 19.21 24.83
CA ASN A 146 7.45 19.50 23.45
C ASN A 146 7.54 20.99 23.12
N LEU A 147 7.04 21.86 24.02
CA LEU A 147 7.11 23.31 23.85
C LEU A 147 8.55 23.84 23.86
N TYR A 148 9.39 23.33 24.77
CA TYR A 148 10.80 23.69 24.83
C TYR A 148 11.52 23.35 23.51
N GLY A 149 11.31 22.16 22.97
CA GLY A 149 11.92 21.75 21.71
C GLY A 149 11.44 22.55 20.51
N TYR A 150 10.15 22.85 20.48
CA TYR A 150 9.56 23.69 19.45
C TYR A 150 10.19 25.08 19.46
N ASN A 151 10.27 25.73 20.63
CA ASN A 151 10.86 27.07 20.77
C ASN A 151 12.37 27.08 20.49
N LYS A 152 13.12 26.05 20.93
CA LYS A 152 14.56 25.93 20.67
C LYS A 152 14.84 25.82 19.17
N ALA A 153 14.02 25.05 18.45
CA ALA A 153 14.15 24.88 17.00
C ALA A 153 13.74 26.12 16.18
N GLN A 154 13.08 27.12 16.78
CA GLN A 154 12.70 28.37 16.10
C GLN A 154 13.80 29.43 16.07
N VAL A 155 14.83 29.35 16.92
CA VAL A 155 15.84 30.41 17.05
C VAL A 155 16.86 30.29 15.90
N PRO A 156 16.93 31.24 14.95
CA PRO A 156 17.94 31.21 13.90
C PRO A 156 19.29 31.61 14.52
N ASN A 157 20.21 30.67 14.71
CA ASN A 157 21.57 31.01 15.15
C ASN A 157 22.49 31.26 13.95
N VAL A 158 23.21 32.38 13.98
CA VAL A 158 24.16 32.84 12.95
C VAL A 158 25.52 32.12 13.05
N GLN A 159 25.76 31.33 14.10
CA GLN A 159 26.99 30.55 14.25
C GLN A 159 26.71 29.05 14.45
N THR A 160 27.22 28.26 13.50
CA THR A 160 27.46 26.80 13.52
C THR A 160 26.24 25.89 13.79
N ILE A 161 25.55 25.58 12.69
CA ILE A 161 24.59 24.48 12.48
C ILE A 161 23.27 24.59 13.25
N PRO A 162 22.31 25.39 12.73
CA PRO A 162 20.92 25.28 13.15
C PRO A 162 20.34 23.97 12.61
N THR A 163 20.13 22.97 13.46
CA THR A 163 19.19 21.92 13.11
C THR A 163 17.81 22.48 13.41
N ASN A 164 17.06 22.91 12.39
CA ASN A 164 15.63 23.22 12.48
C ASN A 164 14.86 21.93 12.79
N SER A 165 15.18 21.27 13.91
CA SER A 165 14.69 19.95 14.28
C SER A 165 14.49 19.88 15.77
N MET A 166 13.37 19.31 16.17
CA MET A 166 13.06 18.93 17.53
C MET A 166 13.12 17.41 17.64
N GLN A 167 13.96 16.89 18.55
CA GLN A 167 14.01 15.48 18.88
C GLN A 167 13.61 15.23 20.34
N ILE A 168 12.44 14.63 20.53
CA ILE A 168 11.92 14.24 21.85
C ILE A 168 12.28 12.77 22.09
N TYR A 169 12.86 12.49 23.26
CA TYR A 169 13.15 11.15 23.71
C TYR A 169 12.28 10.78 24.91
N ILE A 170 11.61 9.63 24.80
CA ILE A 170 10.81 9.04 25.87
C ILE A 170 11.49 7.75 26.32
N PRO A 171 12.21 7.76 27.47
CA PRO A 171 12.83 6.55 28.01
C PRO A 171 11.80 5.46 28.30
N ALA A 172 12.24 4.21 28.41
CA ALA A 172 11.38 3.11 28.86
C ALA A 172 10.59 3.47 30.14
N GLY A 173 9.29 3.15 30.14
CA GLY A 173 8.36 3.51 31.19
C GLY A 173 6.91 3.53 30.69
N ILE A 174 5.98 3.80 31.60
CA ILE A 174 4.56 3.97 31.30
C ILE A 174 4.20 5.43 31.62
N TYR A 175 3.92 6.24 30.61
CA TYR A 175 3.67 7.67 30.76
C TYR A 175 2.20 7.95 30.60
N ARG A 176 1.63 8.69 31.55
CA ARG A 176 0.23 9.05 31.51
C ARG A 176 0.08 10.49 31.02
N VAL A 177 -0.65 10.67 29.92
CA VAL A 177 -0.88 11.99 29.29
C VAL A 177 -2.36 12.20 29.07
N ARG A 178 -2.80 13.47 28.96
CA ARG A 178 -4.23 13.79 28.90
C ARG A 178 -4.57 14.82 27.83
N GLY A 179 -5.72 14.63 27.20
CA GLY A 179 -6.37 15.63 26.34
C GLY A 179 -5.73 15.79 24.97
N ASN A 180 -5.87 16.99 24.41
CA ASN A 180 -5.61 17.32 23.01
C ASN A 180 -4.20 17.93 22.76
N HIS A 181 -3.60 17.65 21.60
CA HIS A 181 -2.28 18.14 21.14
C HIS A 181 -1.14 17.90 22.14
N VAL A 182 -0.95 16.66 22.60
CA VAL A 182 0.13 16.35 23.58
C VAL A 182 1.51 16.52 22.93
N PHE A 183 1.65 16.06 21.68
CA PHE A 183 2.87 16.12 20.90
C PHE A 183 2.65 16.85 19.57
N GLY A 184 3.74 17.38 19.00
CA GLY A 184 3.71 18.04 17.70
C GLY A 184 3.59 19.56 17.85
N SER A 185 2.80 20.19 16.97
CA SER A 185 2.67 21.64 16.96
C SER A 185 1.94 22.12 18.23
N PRO A 186 2.53 23.05 19.02
CA PRO A 186 1.84 23.65 20.15
C PRO A 186 0.89 24.79 19.72
N ILE A 187 0.81 25.09 18.42
CA ILE A 187 -0.03 26.17 17.90
C ILE A 187 -1.50 25.70 17.91
N PRO A 188 -2.45 26.51 18.41
CA PRO A 188 -3.87 26.21 18.29
C PRO A 188 -4.31 26.08 16.83
N GLU A 189 -5.19 25.11 16.55
CA GLU A 189 -5.70 24.88 15.19
C GLU A 189 -6.29 26.17 14.57
N GLY A 190 -5.92 26.43 13.31
CA GLY A 190 -6.39 27.60 12.57
C GLY A 190 -5.68 28.92 12.88
N GLN A 191 -4.65 28.94 13.74
CA GLN A 191 -3.82 30.12 13.95
C GLN A 191 -2.65 30.20 12.96
N PRO A 192 -2.25 31.40 12.52
CA PRO A 192 -1.12 31.58 11.61
C PRO A 192 0.20 31.19 12.29
N ARG A 193 1.16 30.78 11.48
CA ARG A 193 2.47 30.34 11.94
C ARG A 193 3.33 31.54 12.38
N PRO A 194 4.03 31.46 13.53
CA PRO A 194 4.88 32.55 14.03
C PRO A 194 6.28 32.64 13.39
N SER A 195 6.73 31.64 12.61
CA SER A 195 8.06 31.62 11.97
C SER A 195 7.99 31.24 10.48
N GLU A 196 9.05 31.53 9.71
CA GLU A 196 9.11 31.22 8.26
C GLU A 196 9.61 29.80 7.94
N TYR A 197 10.47 29.17 8.76
CA TYR A 197 11.08 27.83 8.51
C TYR A 197 10.47 26.62 9.27
N PRO A 198 9.87 25.62 8.60
CA PRO A 198 9.23 24.51 9.30
C PRO A 198 10.23 23.68 10.11
N ILE A 199 9.79 23.10 11.22
CA ILE A 199 10.63 22.35 12.17
C ILE A 199 10.49 20.85 11.92
N ALA A 200 11.61 20.16 11.71
CA ALA A 200 11.62 18.71 11.61
C ALA A 200 11.25 18.08 12.97
N PHE A 201 10.16 17.31 13.04
CA PHE A 201 9.70 16.69 14.28
C PHE A 201 10.18 15.24 14.36
N ARG A 202 10.82 14.86 15.47
CA ARG A 202 11.19 13.47 15.77
C ARG A 202 10.85 13.09 17.21
N LEU A 203 10.13 11.99 17.38
CA LEU A 203 9.91 11.34 18.66
C LEU A 203 10.47 9.92 18.64
N VAL A 204 11.34 9.62 19.60
CA VAL A 204 11.90 8.28 19.79
C VAL A 204 11.53 7.78 21.18
N GLY A 205 10.69 6.74 21.22
CA GLY A 205 10.43 5.96 22.41
C GLY A 205 11.41 4.79 22.52
N ASP A 206 11.92 4.57 23.73
CA ASP A 206 12.68 3.35 24.08
C ASP A 206 11.71 2.32 24.67
N ASN A 207 10.81 1.80 23.83
CA ASN A 207 9.70 0.93 24.24
C ASN A 207 8.78 1.56 25.30
N ALA A 208 8.62 2.89 25.26
CA ALA A 208 7.74 3.61 26.15
C ALA A 208 6.27 3.28 25.87
N THR A 209 5.45 3.17 26.91
CA THR A 209 4.00 3.06 26.80
C THR A 209 3.36 4.38 27.15
N ILE A 210 2.49 4.90 26.30
CA ILE A 210 1.71 6.11 26.51
C ILE A 210 0.27 5.68 26.86
N LEU A 211 -0.14 5.93 28.10
CA LEU A 211 -1.53 5.89 28.51
C LEU A 211 -2.15 7.23 28.17
N TRP A 212 -2.92 7.29 27.09
CA TRP A 212 -3.53 8.52 26.61
C TRP A 212 -4.96 8.64 27.13
N GLU A 213 -5.14 9.53 28.10
CA GLU A 213 -6.44 9.81 28.68
C GLU A 213 -7.24 10.80 27.82
N LEU A 214 -8.32 10.31 27.24
CA LEU A 214 -9.26 11.09 26.45
C LEU A 214 -10.19 11.89 27.37
N GLU A 215 -10.23 13.19 27.16
CA GLU A 215 -11.19 14.13 27.74
C GLU A 215 -12.39 14.34 26.81
N THR A 216 -12.15 14.28 25.49
CA THR A 216 -13.19 14.38 24.47
C THR A 216 -13.00 13.33 23.36
N GLU A 217 -14.08 13.08 22.62
CA GLU A 217 -14.04 12.21 21.43
C GLU A 217 -13.22 12.77 20.26
N ASN A 218 -12.86 14.06 20.31
CA ASN A 218 -12.10 14.77 19.28
C ASN A 218 -10.64 15.03 19.68
N ASP A 219 -10.17 14.50 20.82
CA ASP A 219 -8.78 14.72 21.23
C ASP A 219 -7.80 14.15 20.20
N GLU A 220 -6.66 14.82 20.04
CA GLU A 220 -5.60 14.40 19.13
C GLU A 220 -4.30 14.23 19.90
N LEU A 221 -3.66 13.06 19.82
CA LEU A 221 -2.42 12.83 20.56
C LEU A 221 -1.25 13.58 19.92
N PHE A 222 -1.12 13.43 18.60
CA PHE A 222 -0.14 14.11 17.76
C PHE A 222 -0.87 15.04 16.78
N TYR A 223 -0.46 16.31 16.79
CA TYR A 223 -0.97 17.32 15.88
C TYR A 223 0.16 17.84 14.99
N PHE A 224 0.04 17.62 13.69
CA PHE A 224 1.00 18.07 12.69
C PHE A 224 0.34 19.10 11.77
N ASP A 225 0.85 20.32 11.82
CA ASP A 225 0.46 21.42 10.94
C ASP A 225 1.67 21.92 10.14
N GLY A 226 1.50 23.00 9.37
CA GLY A 226 2.58 23.51 8.50
C GLY A 226 3.74 24.15 9.25
N SER A 227 3.72 24.18 10.58
CA SER A 227 4.88 24.54 11.39
C SER A 227 5.87 23.39 11.53
N LEU A 228 5.43 22.15 11.29
CA LEU A 228 6.26 20.95 11.35
C LEU A 228 6.50 20.38 9.96
N THR A 229 7.67 19.78 9.77
CA THR A 229 8.01 19.00 8.58
C THR A 229 8.52 17.62 8.99
N MET A 230 8.42 16.65 8.09
CA MET A 230 8.98 15.30 8.25
C MET A 230 8.71 14.65 9.63
N PRO A 231 7.45 14.52 10.09
CA PRO A 231 7.17 13.97 11.41
C PRO A 231 7.63 12.51 11.49
N GLN A 232 8.54 12.23 12.41
CA GLN A 232 9.06 10.89 12.68
C GLN A 232 8.63 10.43 14.07
N VAL A 233 7.98 9.28 14.17
CA VAL A 233 7.56 8.70 15.46
C VAL A 233 7.93 7.23 15.47
N SER A 234 8.66 6.81 16.50
CA SER A 234 9.07 5.41 16.61
C SER A 234 9.15 4.87 18.02
N GLY A 235 8.96 3.57 18.18
CA GLY A 235 9.29 2.83 19.40
C GLY A 235 8.36 3.09 20.59
N ILE A 236 7.10 3.41 20.33
CA ILE A 236 6.09 3.66 21.36
C ILE A 236 4.92 2.69 21.28
N THR A 237 4.35 2.40 22.44
CA THR A 237 3.03 1.76 22.57
C THR A 237 2.01 2.79 23.02
N ILE A 238 0.83 2.81 22.43
CA ILE A 238 -0.25 3.76 22.76
C ILE A 238 -1.48 2.97 23.23
N ILE A 239 -2.04 3.38 24.36
CA ILE A 239 -3.23 2.80 24.97
C ILE A 239 -4.19 3.95 25.33
N PRO A 240 -5.31 4.14 24.62
CA PRO A 240 -6.28 5.17 24.97
C PRO A 240 -7.11 4.72 26.17
N ILE A 241 -7.34 5.62 27.13
CA ILE A 241 -8.14 5.37 28.34
C ILE A 241 -9.17 6.49 28.53
N SER A 242 -10.27 6.20 29.22
CA SER A 242 -11.25 7.19 29.67
C SER A 242 -11.65 6.85 31.11
N GLU A 243 -11.21 7.63 32.10
CA GLU A 243 -11.48 7.33 33.53
C GLU A 243 -12.97 7.42 33.87
N ASN A 244 -13.69 8.36 33.25
CA ASN A 244 -15.11 8.56 33.48
C ASN A 244 -16.00 7.62 32.65
N GLN A 245 -15.41 6.75 31.82
CA GLN A 245 -16.12 5.78 30.96
C GLN A 245 -17.14 6.43 30.01
N THR A 246 -16.98 7.72 29.73
CA THR A 246 -17.87 8.49 28.84
C THR A 246 -17.50 8.31 27.37
N ILE A 247 -16.26 7.95 27.09
CA ILE A 247 -15.71 7.87 25.73
C ILE A 247 -15.35 6.41 25.43
N ALA A 248 -16.33 5.68 24.90
CA ALA A 248 -16.11 4.31 24.40
C ALA A 248 -15.34 4.33 23.06
N LEU A 249 -15.59 5.37 22.25
CA LEU A 249 -14.95 5.61 20.96
C LEU A 249 -14.56 7.07 20.88
N GLY A 250 -13.28 7.35 20.67
CA GLY A 250 -12.81 8.72 20.57
C GLY A 250 -11.33 8.80 20.23
N GLY A 251 -10.91 10.01 19.90
CA GLY A 251 -9.51 10.35 19.71
C GLY A 251 -8.97 10.05 18.32
N THR A 252 -8.08 10.93 17.86
CA THR A 252 -7.22 10.73 16.69
C THR A 252 -5.76 10.61 17.13
N ILE A 253 -5.04 9.56 16.74
CA ILE A 253 -3.63 9.45 17.14
C ILE A 253 -2.78 10.48 16.41
N PHE A 254 -2.82 10.48 15.07
CA PHE A 254 -2.04 11.37 14.23
C PHE A 254 -2.97 12.20 13.34
N LYS A 255 -3.07 13.50 13.64
CA LYS A 255 -3.78 14.44 12.76
C LYS A 255 -2.78 15.27 11.96
N TYR A 256 -3.03 15.32 10.67
CA TYR A 256 -2.43 16.28 9.75
C TYR A 256 -3.45 17.35 9.40
N PHE A 257 -3.07 18.61 9.54
CA PHE A 257 -3.93 19.74 9.24
C PHE A 257 -3.16 20.87 8.56
N GLN A 258 -3.56 21.25 7.34
CA GLN A 258 -3.01 22.42 6.65
C GLN A 258 -4.10 23.40 6.24
N ASN A 259 -3.84 24.67 6.49
CA ASN A 259 -4.65 25.75 5.97
C ASN A 259 -3.80 26.66 5.07
N ILE A 260 -4.03 26.55 3.75
CA ILE A 260 -3.33 27.37 2.72
C ILE A 260 -3.54 28.87 2.90
N ALA A 261 -4.65 29.31 3.50
CA ALA A 261 -4.87 30.73 3.81
C ALA A 261 -3.87 31.27 4.85
N LEU A 262 -3.18 30.37 5.56
CA LEU A 262 -2.20 30.69 6.60
C LEU A 262 -0.74 30.53 6.13
N GLY A 263 -0.49 30.30 4.82
CA GLY A 263 0.87 30.19 4.26
C GLY A 263 1.65 28.94 4.69
N GLN A 264 0.94 27.90 5.11
CA GLN A 264 1.49 26.62 5.55
C GLN A 264 1.64 25.69 4.35
N THR A 265 2.86 25.18 4.03
CA THR A 265 3.11 24.37 2.82
C THR A 265 3.82 23.02 3.00
N ASP A 266 4.40 22.69 4.17
CA ASP A 266 5.54 21.74 4.17
C ASP A 266 5.54 20.57 5.18
N ALA A 267 4.39 20.03 5.60
CA ALA A 267 4.39 18.78 6.39
C ALA A 267 4.50 17.51 5.52
N SER A 268 5.48 17.47 4.61
CA SER A 268 5.75 16.30 3.77
C SER A 268 6.63 15.26 4.51
N ARG A 269 6.44 13.98 4.17
CA ARG A 269 7.27 12.80 4.52
C ARG A 269 7.19 12.33 5.98
N GLY A 270 6.03 11.87 6.43
CA GLY A 270 5.92 11.19 7.72
C GLY A 270 6.68 9.87 7.75
N TYR A 271 7.24 9.50 8.91
CA TYR A 271 7.89 8.21 9.13
C TYR A 271 7.47 7.60 10.48
N PHE A 272 6.69 6.53 10.43
CA PHE A 272 6.13 5.88 11.61
C PHE A 272 6.65 4.45 11.68
N GLU A 273 7.41 4.10 12.72
CA GLU A 273 8.04 2.78 12.82
C GLU A 273 7.93 2.15 14.20
N ASN A 274 7.64 0.84 14.27
CA ASN A 274 7.57 0.10 15.53
C ASN A 274 6.56 0.71 16.53
N ILE A 275 5.42 1.19 16.02
CA ILE A 275 4.34 1.72 16.84
C ILE A 275 3.32 0.62 17.10
N SER A 276 2.91 0.45 18.34
CA SER A 276 1.85 -0.49 18.73
C SER A 276 0.68 0.25 19.35
N VAL A 277 -0.54 -0.01 18.89
CA VAL A 277 -1.78 0.53 19.44
C VAL A 277 -2.62 -0.62 19.98
N TRP A 278 -3.03 -0.49 21.24
CA TRP A 278 -3.86 -1.46 21.95
C TRP A 278 -5.07 -0.76 22.57
N PRO A 279 -6.20 -1.44 22.76
CA PRO A 279 -7.35 -0.86 23.43
C PRO A 279 -7.01 -0.66 24.90
N GLY A 280 -7.45 0.45 25.48
CA GLY A 280 -7.47 0.58 26.93
C GLY A 280 -8.68 -0.11 27.51
N ARG A 281 -8.51 -0.65 28.72
CA ARG A 281 -9.62 -1.04 29.60
C ARG A 281 -9.68 -0.04 30.73
N ALA A 282 -10.88 0.43 31.06
CA ALA A 282 -11.05 1.27 32.23
C ALA A 282 -10.74 0.44 33.49
N THR A 283 -9.92 0.98 34.39
CA THR A 283 -9.61 0.35 35.68
C THR A 283 -10.87 0.22 36.55
N ALA A 284 -11.79 1.19 36.48
CA ALA A 284 -13.05 1.20 37.20
C ALA A 284 -14.13 0.26 36.61
N ASN A 285 -14.01 -0.15 35.34
CA ASN A 285 -14.92 -1.10 34.70
C ASN A 285 -14.18 -1.89 33.61
N PRO A 286 -13.71 -3.12 33.90
CA PRO A 286 -12.97 -3.95 32.96
C PRO A 286 -13.75 -4.32 31.69
N SER A 287 -15.07 -4.14 31.69
CA SER A 287 -15.97 -4.34 30.54
C SER A 287 -16.07 -3.12 29.62
N HIS A 288 -15.67 -1.93 30.10
CA HIS A 288 -15.57 -0.74 29.28
C HIS A 288 -14.19 -0.69 28.61
N SER A 289 -14.19 -0.63 27.28
CA SER A 289 -12.98 -0.52 26.48
C SER A 289 -13.02 0.78 25.69
N THR A 290 -12.07 1.66 25.98
CA THR A 290 -11.84 2.89 25.20
C THR A 290 -11.02 2.51 23.97
N ARG A 291 -11.45 3.02 22.83
CA ARG A 291 -10.89 2.68 21.51
C ARG A 291 -10.72 3.93 20.67
N ILE A 292 -9.76 3.84 19.74
CA ILE A 292 -9.39 4.93 18.86
C ILE A 292 -10.44 5.14 17.77
N ASN A 293 -10.86 6.39 17.57
CA ASN A 293 -11.71 6.75 16.44
C ASN A 293 -10.89 6.73 15.14
N ARG A 294 -9.75 7.43 15.10
CA ARG A 294 -8.89 7.52 13.92
C ARG A 294 -7.42 7.29 14.27
N VAL A 295 -6.72 6.43 13.53
CA VAL A 295 -5.26 6.34 13.69
C VAL A 295 -4.59 7.52 12.97
N PHE A 296 -4.91 7.70 11.69
CA PHE A 296 -4.46 8.81 10.85
C PHE A 296 -5.67 9.59 10.32
N HIS A 297 -5.66 10.90 10.49
CA HIS A 297 -6.64 11.80 9.89
C HIS A 297 -5.91 12.92 9.15
N ASN A 298 -6.11 13.00 7.84
CA ASN A 298 -5.46 13.97 6.99
C ASN A 298 -6.47 14.95 6.41
N VAL A 299 -6.32 16.24 6.73
CA VAL A 299 -7.23 17.31 6.36
C VAL A 299 -6.44 18.49 5.82
N GLY A 300 -6.97 19.19 4.80
CA GLY A 300 -6.34 20.37 4.23
C GLY A 300 -5.58 20.09 2.94
N ASN A 301 -4.52 20.83 2.62
CA ASN A 301 -3.74 20.61 1.40
C ASN A 301 -2.44 19.85 1.71
N ALA A 302 -1.96 19.00 0.79
CA ALA A 302 -0.60 18.40 0.70
C ALA A 302 0.13 17.83 1.93
N MET A 303 -0.52 17.66 3.10
CA MET A 303 0.17 17.09 4.26
C MET A 303 0.32 15.59 4.21
N GLY A 304 1.43 15.09 4.74
CA GLY A 304 1.68 13.66 4.81
C GLY A 304 1.96 13.01 3.44
N ASP A 305 2.32 13.77 2.40
CA ASP A 305 2.82 13.17 1.16
C ASP A 305 4.13 12.39 1.42
N GLN A 306 4.36 11.31 0.68
CA GLN A 306 5.51 10.41 0.82
C GLN A 306 5.67 9.82 2.23
N THR A 307 4.56 9.59 2.93
CA THR A 307 4.58 9.03 4.30
C THR A 307 4.83 7.52 4.28
N THR A 308 5.63 7.04 5.23
CA THR A 308 5.89 5.61 5.44
C THR A 308 5.44 5.17 6.83
N VAL A 309 4.71 4.06 6.91
CA VAL A 309 4.32 3.37 8.14
C VAL A 309 4.86 1.95 8.10
N LYS A 310 5.73 1.56 9.03
CA LYS A 310 6.49 0.32 8.95
C LYS A 310 6.54 -0.44 10.26
N ASN A 311 6.41 -1.77 10.21
CA ASN A 311 6.54 -2.66 11.38
C ASN A 311 5.59 -2.26 12.54
N CYS A 312 4.43 -1.71 12.23
CA CYS A 312 3.48 -1.22 13.22
C CYS A 312 2.36 -2.25 13.46
N ARG A 313 1.73 -2.17 14.63
CA ARG A 313 0.56 -2.97 14.95
C ARG A 313 -0.57 -2.08 15.45
N PHE A 314 -1.69 -2.08 14.75
CA PHE A 314 -2.87 -1.28 15.10
C PHE A 314 -4.01 -2.20 15.46
N ASN A 315 -4.44 -2.16 16.72
CA ASN A 315 -5.56 -2.96 17.19
C ASN A 315 -6.69 -2.04 17.73
N TYR A 316 -7.94 -2.44 17.50
CA TYR A 316 -9.16 -1.84 18.03
C TYR A 316 -9.36 -0.35 17.67
N PHE A 317 -9.35 -0.05 16.38
CA PHE A 317 -9.66 1.27 15.82
C PHE A 317 -10.96 1.24 15.01
N HIS A 318 -11.66 2.37 14.94
CA HIS A 318 -12.80 2.52 14.01
C HIS A 318 -12.31 2.79 12.59
N THR A 319 -11.47 3.83 12.42
CA THR A 319 -10.85 4.16 11.14
C THR A 319 -9.33 4.15 11.23
N PHE A 320 -8.64 3.40 10.36
CA PHE A 320 -7.16 3.47 10.33
C PHE A 320 -6.68 4.73 9.62
N TYR A 321 -7.09 4.95 8.38
CA TYR A 321 -6.76 6.16 7.64
C TYR A 321 -8.03 6.86 7.15
N ARG A 322 -8.17 8.14 7.50
CA ARG A 322 -9.22 9.02 7.01
C ARG A 322 -8.60 10.15 6.17
N GLY A 323 -8.82 10.08 4.86
CA GLY A 323 -8.37 11.07 3.88
C GLY A 323 -9.47 12.08 3.54
N GLU A 324 -9.22 13.35 3.86
CA GLU A 324 -10.06 14.50 3.54
C GLU A 324 -9.25 15.68 2.98
N ASN A 325 -7.97 15.47 2.66
CA ASN A 325 -7.14 16.49 2.03
C ASN A 325 -7.65 16.88 0.63
N ALA A 326 -7.13 17.96 0.06
CA ALA A 326 -7.52 18.47 -1.26
C ALA A 326 -6.54 18.05 -2.37
N GLU A 327 -5.30 17.73 -1.99
CA GLU A 327 -4.19 17.41 -2.89
C GLU A 327 -3.72 15.97 -2.69
N ALA A 328 -3.10 15.40 -3.73
CA ALA A 328 -2.59 14.03 -3.74
C ALA A 328 -1.54 13.79 -2.64
N VAL A 329 -1.68 12.68 -1.92
CA VAL A 329 -0.60 12.16 -1.06
C VAL A 329 -0.21 10.74 -1.43
N ASN A 330 1.07 10.41 -1.21
CA ASN A 330 1.61 9.08 -1.41
C ASN A 330 1.92 8.43 -0.05
N TRP A 331 1.29 7.31 0.26
CA TRP A 331 1.53 6.58 1.49
C TRP A 331 2.04 5.18 1.20
N THR A 332 3.04 4.76 1.97
CA THR A 332 3.56 3.40 1.93
C THR A 332 3.44 2.76 3.31
N ILE A 333 2.82 1.58 3.37
CA ILE A 333 2.50 0.87 4.60
C ILE A 333 3.05 -0.54 4.48
N GLU A 334 3.95 -0.92 5.38
CA GLU A 334 4.76 -2.12 5.21
C GLU A 334 4.89 -2.93 6.50
N ASN A 335 4.76 -4.25 6.39
CA ASN A 335 4.96 -5.16 7.52
C ASN A 335 4.07 -4.81 8.73
N CYS A 336 2.86 -4.31 8.47
CA CYS A 336 1.95 -3.87 9.52
C CYS A 336 0.86 -4.90 9.82
N GLY A 337 0.45 -4.98 11.08
CA GLY A 337 -0.69 -5.78 11.52
C GLY A 337 -1.89 -4.90 11.85
N PHE A 338 -3.06 -5.25 11.31
CA PHE A 338 -4.31 -4.52 11.53
C PHE A 338 -5.39 -5.42 12.09
N TYR A 339 -6.03 -4.97 13.17
CA TYR A 339 -7.16 -5.64 13.78
C TYR A 339 -8.15 -4.61 14.28
N ALA A 340 -9.14 -4.23 13.46
CA ALA A 340 -10.10 -3.17 13.85
C ALA A 340 -11.09 -3.62 14.94
N ALA A 341 -11.28 -4.94 15.09
CA ALA A 341 -12.39 -5.61 15.77
C ALA A 341 -13.01 -4.90 16.98
N GLY A 342 -14.32 -5.10 17.11
CA GLY A 342 -15.14 -4.57 18.20
C GLY A 342 -16.14 -3.51 17.74
N PHE A 343 -16.06 -3.06 16.49
CA PHE A 343 -17.07 -2.22 15.84
C PHE A 343 -17.79 -3.03 14.78
N THR A 344 -19.03 -2.64 14.49
CA THR A 344 -19.83 -3.25 13.42
C THR A 344 -19.64 -2.54 12.08
N ASP A 345 -18.83 -1.49 11.99
CA ASP A 345 -18.75 -0.65 10.78
C ASP A 345 -17.37 -0.01 10.55
N SER A 346 -16.30 -0.55 11.15
CA SER A 346 -14.93 -0.05 10.97
C SER A 346 -14.52 0.05 9.51
N VAL A 347 -13.68 1.03 9.21
CA VAL A 347 -13.13 1.29 7.87
C VAL A 347 -11.61 1.39 7.93
N TYR A 348 -10.88 0.55 7.20
CA TYR A 348 -9.41 0.61 7.27
C TYR A 348 -8.90 1.83 6.52
N PHE A 349 -9.38 2.05 5.31
CA PHE A 349 -9.01 3.19 4.49
C PHE A 349 -10.27 3.88 3.97
N ASP A 350 -10.50 5.12 4.40
CA ASP A 350 -11.70 5.91 4.06
C ASP A 350 -11.31 7.24 3.43
N PHE A 351 -11.76 7.46 2.19
CA PHE A 351 -11.44 8.63 1.38
C PHE A 351 -12.71 9.36 0.96
N THR A 352 -12.84 10.64 1.32
CA THR A 352 -14.00 11.47 0.90
C THR A 352 -13.69 12.41 -0.25
N LYS A 353 -12.41 12.73 -0.41
CA LYS A 353 -11.86 13.47 -1.54
C LYS A 353 -10.56 12.75 -1.90
N MET A 354 -10.03 12.92 -3.13
CA MET A 354 -8.59 13.07 -3.48
C MET A 354 -8.00 12.22 -4.60
N GLN A 355 -6.73 12.56 -4.86
CA GLN A 355 -5.75 12.05 -5.79
C GLN A 355 -4.68 11.13 -5.13
N ASP A 356 -4.98 10.44 -4.05
CA ASP A 356 -3.98 9.71 -3.24
C ASP A 356 -3.47 8.41 -3.88
N ASN A 357 -2.21 8.05 -3.63
CA ASN A 357 -1.67 6.73 -3.91
C ASN A 357 -1.27 6.02 -2.63
N PHE A 358 -1.78 4.81 -2.42
CA PHE A 358 -1.49 3.99 -1.26
C PHE A 358 -0.84 2.70 -1.71
N ASN A 359 0.32 2.39 -1.12
CA ASN A 359 1.02 1.14 -1.32
C ASN A 359 1.06 0.38 0.01
N VAL A 360 0.26 -0.67 0.12
CA VAL A 360 0.15 -1.51 1.31
C VAL A 360 0.74 -2.86 1.01
N ARG A 361 1.87 -3.18 1.64
CA ARG A 361 2.64 -4.38 1.33
C ARG A 361 3.01 -5.22 2.54
N ASN A 362 2.94 -6.54 2.38
CA ASN A 362 3.29 -7.51 3.42
C ASN A 362 2.59 -7.24 4.76
N CYS A 363 1.33 -6.80 4.71
CA CYS A 363 0.52 -6.53 5.89
C CYS A 363 -0.44 -7.69 6.17
N SER A 364 -0.82 -7.83 7.44
CA SER A 364 -1.85 -8.77 7.87
C SER A 364 -3.08 -8.02 8.37
N PHE A 365 -4.25 -8.37 7.87
CA PHE A 365 -5.53 -7.82 8.28
C PHE A 365 -6.37 -8.91 8.92
N SER A 366 -6.92 -8.61 10.08
CA SER A 366 -7.90 -9.44 10.77
C SER A 366 -9.21 -8.66 10.80
N VAL A 367 -10.14 -9.03 9.91
CA VAL A 367 -11.37 -8.28 9.66
C VAL A 367 -12.59 -9.04 10.17
N SER A 368 -13.62 -8.30 10.57
CA SER A 368 -14.91 -8.84 11.05
C SER A 368 -16.05 -8.56 10.06
N ALA A 369 -17.21 -9.16 10.31
CA ALA A 369 -18.43 -8.83 9.59
C ALA A 369 -18.77 -7.33 9.63
N ASN A 370 -19.35 -6.83 8.55
CA ASN A 370 -19.77 -5.45 8.29
C ASN A 370 -18.64 -4.41 8.21
N GLU A 371 -17.38 -4.80 8.46
CA GLU A 371 -16.22 -3.93 8.24
C GLU A 371 -15.99 -3.67 6.74
N THR A 372 -15.32 -2.55 6.43
CA THR A 372 -14.92 -2.17 5.08
C THR A 372 -13.41 -1.97 5.01
N MET A 373 -12.71 -2.66 4.12
CA MET A 373 -11.27 -2.44 3.93
C MET A 373 -11.00 -1.08 3.26
N LEU A 374 -11.55 -0.88 2.07
CA LEU A 374 -11.36 0.36 1.31
C LEU A 374 -12.70 1.00 0.95
N ARG A 375 -12.86 2.27 1.28
CA ARG A 375 -14.05 3.07 0.97
C ARG A 375 -13.64 4.36 0.29
N THR A 376 -14.29 4.69 -0.82
CA THR A 376 -14.15 5.99 -1.47
C THR A 376 -15.53 6.59 -1.71
N ARG A 377 -15.71 7.88 -1.34
CA ARG A 377 -16.99 8.59 -1.44
C ARG A 377 -16.79 9.98 -2.05
N SER A 378 -16.74 10.07 -3.37
CA SER A 378 -16.87 11.35 -4.07
C SER A 378 -18.33 11.79 -4.12
N GLU A 379 -18.58 13.08 -3.90
CA GLU A 379 -19.89 13.69 -4.16
C GLU A 379 -20.24 13.63 -5.67
N LEU A 380 -21.53 13.53 -5.96
CA LEU A 380 -22.09 13.71 -7.30
C LEU A 380 -22.38 15.19 -7.51
N SER A 381 -21.72 15.83 -8.48
CA SER A 381 -22.04 17.20 -8.90
C SER A 381 -22.44 17.21 -10.36
N ALA A 382 -23.58 17.82 -10.68
CA ALA A 382 -24.17 17.83 -12.03
C ALA A 382 -24.34 16.43 -12.66
N GLY A 383 -24.57 15.40 -11.83
CA GLY A 383 -24.72 14.00 -12.28
C GLY A 383 -23.41 13.31 -12.69
N LYS A 384 -22.26 13.91 -12.37
CA LYS A 384 -20.93 13.33 -12.63
C LYS A 384 -20.18 13.11 -11.31
N PHE A 385 -19.42 12.02 -11.25
CA PHE A 385 -18.37 11.90 -10.24
C PHE A 385 -17.29 12.93 -10.56
N THR A 386 -16.93 13.73 -9.58
CA THR A 386 -15.99 14.85 -9.76
C THR A 386 -14.53 14.40 -9.79
N GLN A 387 -14.28 13.11 -9.53
CA GLN A 387 -12.92 12.58 -9.30
C GLN A 387 -12.57 11.44 -10.25
N SER A 388 -11.35 11.50 -10.81
CA SER A 388 -10.84 10.57 -11.82
C SER A 388 -10.46 9.19 -11.25
N ALA A 389 -10.15 8.22 -12.10
CA ALA A 389 -9.68 6.90 -11.72
C ALA A 389 -8.15 6.75 -11.67
N LEU A 390 -7.38 7.85 -11.79
CA LEU A 390 -5.91 7.85 -11.98
C LEU A 390 -5.13 7.30 -10.77
N PHE A 391 -5.84 7.01 -9.69
CA PHE A 391 -5.29 6.86 -8.34
C PHE A 391 -5.18 5.39 -7.98
N ASN A 392 -4.07 4.99 -7.36
CA ASN A 392 -3.79 3.57 -7.14
C ASN A 392 -3.77 3.24 -5.64
N PHE A 393 -4.67 2.35 -5.25
CA PHE A 393 -4.62 1.63 -3.99
C PHE A 393 -4.03 0.25 -4.26
N ASN A 394 -2.73 0.10 -4.04
CA ASN A 394 -1.97 -1.11 -4.28
C ASN A 394 -1.86 -1.93 -3.00
N PHE A 395 -2.37 -3.16 -3.02
CA PHE A 395 -2.29 -4.13 -1.94
C PHE A 395 -1.49 -5.34 -2.41
N ASP A 396 -0.20 -5.40 -2.06
CA ASP A 396 0.71 -6.44 -2.53
C ASP A 396 1.17 -7.38 -1.39
N ASP A 397 1.16 -8.68 -1.62
CA ASP A 397 1.65 -9.71 -0.67
C ASP A 397 0.97 -9.64 0.71
N ASN A 398 -0.31 -9.28 0.77
CA ASN A 398 -1.04 -9.14 2.03
C ASN A 398 -1.75 -10.45 2.42
N ARG A 399 -1.98 -10.61 3.72
CA ARG A 399 -2.86 -11.66 4.26
C ARG A 399 -4.11 -11.01 4.84
N ILE A 400 -5.29 -11.47 4.45
CA ILE A 400 -6.56 -11.02 5.03
C ILE A 400 -7.27 -12.23 5.62
N GLU A 401 -7.50 -12.19 6.93
CA GLU A 401 -8.18 -13.23 7.69
C GLU A 401 -9.56 -12.72 8.14
N LEU A 402 -10.60 -13.44 7.73
CA LEU A 402 -12.00 -13.07 7.93
C LEU A 402 -12.59 -13.80 9.14
N TYR A 403 -13.04 -13.04 10.13
CA TYR A 403 -13.78 -13.53 11.29
C TYR A 403 -15.27 -13.23 11.11
N GLY A 404 -16.13 -14.23 11.26
CA GLY A 404 -17.57 -14.02 11.18
C GLY A 404 -18.37 -15.32 11.22
N ALA A 405 -19.67 -15.16 11.50
CA ALA A 405 -20.66 -16.23 11.48
C ALA A 405 -21.26 -16.41 10.08
N VAL A 406 -21.92 -17.55 9.86
CA VAL A 406 -22.64 -17.88 8.62
C VAL A 406 -23.63 -16.78 8.24
N GLY A 407 -23.59 -16.36 6.98
CA GLY A 407 -24.54 -15.38 6.42
C GLY A 407 -24.15 -13.92 6.65
N GLN A 408 -23.06 -13.66 7.37
CA GLN A 408 -22.51 -12.31 7.49
C GLN A 408 -21.77 -11.89 6.23
N THR A 409 -21.72 -10.58 5.99
CA THR A 409 -20.99 -9.97 4.88
C THR A 409 -19.91 -9.04 5.41
N TRP A 410 -18.91 -8.76 4.60
CA TRP A 410 -17.96 -7.65 4.81
C TRP A 410 -17.60 -7.07 3.44
N LYS A 411 -17.04 -5.86 3.40
CA LYS A 411 -16.69 -5.20 2.15
C LYS A 411 -15.18 -5.12 1.99
N LEU A 412 -14.64 -5.79 0.97
CA LEU A 412 -13.27 -5.53 0.53
C LEU A 412 -13.16 -4.13 -0.06
N THR A 413 -14.16 -3.73 -0.86
CA THR A 413 -14.25 -2.38 -1.41
C THR A 413 -15.66 -1.84 -1.40
N ASP A 414 -15.78 -0.53 -1.22
CA ASP A 414 -16.96 0.29 -1.48
C ASP A 414 -16.51 1.58 -2.16
N MET A 415 -16.24 1.50 -3.47
CA MET A 415 -15.51 2.53 -4.21
C MET A 415 -16.32 3.13 -5.35
N ASN A 416 -16.38 4.46 -5.41
CA ASN A 416 -16.96 5.20 -6.55
C ASN A 416 -15.93 5.91 -7.45
N PHE A 417 -14.65 5.88 -7.09
CA PHE A 417 -13.53 6.38 -7.87
C PHE A 417 -12.23 5.61 -7.56
N GLY A 418 -11.16 5.91 -8.31
CA GLY A 418 -9.83 5.32 -8.10
C GLY A 418 -9.66 3.91 -8.69
N ARG A 419 -8.49 3.32 -8.47
CA ARG A 419 -8.13 1.97 -8.91
C ARG A 419 -7.61 1.18 -7.72
N MET A 420 -8.28 0.07 -7.40
CA MET A 420 -7.71 -0.92 -6.50
C MET A 420 -6.89 -1.92 -7.31
N ASN A 421 -5.62 -2.06 -6.99
CA ASN A 421 -4.79 -3.17 -7.45
C ASN A 421 -4.48 -4.04 -6.25
N MET A 422 -4.75 -5.33 -6.33
CA MET A 422 -4.38 -6.26 -5.28
C MET A 422 -3.68 -7.46 -5.90
N ARG A 423 -2.50 -7.78 -5.37
CA ARG A 423 -1.62 -8.81 -5.92
C ARG A 423 -1.12 -9.75 -4.84
N ASN A 424 -0.95 -11.02 -5.19
CA ASN A 424 -0.42 -12.06 -4.28
C ASN A 424 -1.08 -12.07 -2.90
N THR A 425 -2.37 -11.72 -2.85
CA THR A 425 -3.08 -11.53 -1.58
C THR A 425 -3.97 -12.72 -1.30
N ASN A 426 -3.94 -13.16 -0.05
CA ASN A 426 -4.64 -14.35 0.38
C ASN A 426 -5.81 -13.98 1.30
N LEU A 427 -7.04 -14.09 0.81
CA LEU A 427 -8.25 -13.89 1.60
C LEU A 427 -8.71 -15.25 2.10
N ARG A 428 -8.58 -15.48 3.40
CA ARG A 428 -8.96 -16.75 4.04
C ARG A 428 -9.99 -16.54 5.12
N LEU A 429 -10.91 -17.50 5.24
CA LEU A 429 -11.75 -17.61 6.41
C LEU A 429 -10.87 -18.04 7.60
N ALA A 430 -11.05 -17.37 8.74
CA ALA A 430 -10.43 -17.78 9.99
C ALA A 430 -10.94 -19.17 10.42
N SER A 431 -10.17 -19.87 11.26
CA SER A 431 -10.59 -21.17 11.81
C SER A 431 -11.95 -21.07 12.51
N GLY A 432 -12.95 -21.80 12.02
CA GLY A 432 -14.32 -21.79 12.55
C GLY A 432 -15.27 -20.77 11.88
N ALA A 433 -14.76 -19.86 11.04
CA ALA A 433 -15.60 -19.03 10.19
C ALA A 433 -16.12 -19.88 9.00
N SER A 434 -17.42 -19.82 8.74
CA SER A 434 -18.02 -20.50 7.58
C SER A 434 -18.98 -19.54 6.88
N ASN A 435 -18.92 -19.49 5.55
CA ASN A 435 -19.82 -18.70 4.70
C ASN A 435 -19.93 -17.20 5.03
N VAL A 436 -18.81 -16.55 5.38
CA VAL A 436 -18.74 -15.07 5.35
C VAL A 436 -18.58 -14.65 3.90
N LYS A 437 -19.47 -13.78 3.41
CA LYS A 437 -19.47 -13.30 2.02
C LYS A 437 -18.67 -12.01 1.90
N THR A 438 -17.63 -12.03 1.06
CA THR A 438 -16.86 -10.85 0.68
C THR A 438 -17.62 -10.07 -0.38
N ILE A 439 -17.80 -8.78 -0.17
CA ILE A 439 -18.39 -7.89 -1.17
C ILE A 439 -17.25 -7.06 -1.77
N VAL A 440 -17.13 -7.12 -3.10
CA VAL A 440 -16.22 -6.29 -3.88
C VAL A 440 -17.06 -5.32 -4.67
N ALA A 441 -17.21 -4.10 -4.17
CA ALA A 441 -18.09 -3.10 -4.77
C ALA A 441 -17.30 -1.94 -5.38
N ALA A 442 -17.50 -1.76 -6.69
CA ALA A 442 -17.02 -0.62 -7.46
C ALA A 442 -18.16 -0.07 -8.33
N TYR A 443 -18.25 1.26 -8.40
CA TYR A 443 -19.25 2.00 -9.17
C TYR A 443 -18.65 3.28 -9.74
N GLY A 444 -19.37 3.95 -10.63
CA GLY A 444 -18.91 5.20 -11.24
C GLY A 444 -17.60 5.06 -12.02
N LEU A 445 -16.55 5.72 -11.52
CA LEU A 445 -15.23 5.75 -12.15
C LEU A 445 -14.23 4.76 -11.53
N ALA A 446 -14.64 3.96 -10.53
CA ALA A 446 -13.76 2.99 -9.90
C ALA A 446 -13.34 1.85 -10.85
N ASN A 447 -12.12 1.37 -10.69
CA ASN A 447 -11.59 0.17 -11.37
C ASN A 447 -10.98 -0.79 -10.36
N ILE A 448 -11.01 -2.09 -10.67
CA ILE A 448 -10.40 -3.10 -9.82
C ILE A 448 -9.53 -4.05 -10.64
N ASN A 449 -8.35 -4.36 -10.13
CA ASN A 449 -7.41 -5.30 -10.70
C ASN A 449 -6.94 -6.28 -9.61
N PHE A 450 -7.19 -7.56 -9.83
CA PHE A 450 -6.75 -8.64 -8.96
C PHE A 450 -5.77 -9.53 -9.73
N ASP A 451 -4.61 -9.79 -9.16
CA ASP A 451 -3.56 -10.62 -9.75
C ASP A 451 -3.07 -11.65 -8.71
N ASN A 452 -3.24 -12.93 -8.97
CA ASN A 452 -2.86 -13.99 -8.02
C ASN A 452 -3.50 -13.78 -6.63
N VAL A 453 -4.82 -13.53 -6.61
CA VAL A 453 -5.59 -13.32 -5.38
C VAL A 453 -6.45 -14.54 -5.08
N ALA A 454 -6.35 -15.07 -3.88
CA ALA A 454 -7.22 -16.16 -3.41
C ALA A 454 -8.43 -15.59 -2.67
N PHE A 455 -9.63 -15.95 -3.12
CA PHE A 455 -10.92 -15.46 -2.63
C PHE A 455 -11.73 -16.56 -1.94
N ASN A 456 -12.49 -16.20 -0.91
CA ASN A 456 -13.56 -17.02 -0.31
C ASN A 456 -14.88 -16.90 -1.10
N GLU A 457 -16.05 -17.02 -0.46
CA GLU A 457 -17.34 -16.68 -1.10
C GLU A 457 -17.39 -15.17 -1.39
N VAL A 458 -17.63 -14.79 -2.65
CA VAL A 458 -17.56 -13.37 -3.09
C VAL A 458 -18.78 -12.94 -3.92
N LEU A 459 -19.30 -11.75 -3.63
CA LEU A 459 -20.18 -11.00 -4.51
C LEU A 459 -19.39 -9.84 -5.13
N PHE A 460 -19.18 -9.89 -6.45
CA PHE A 460 -18.61 -8.81 -7.23
C PHE A 460 -19.74 -7.90 -7.73
N LEU A 461 -19.73 -6.65 -7.28
CA LEU A 461 -20.61 -5.57 -7.74
C LEU A 461 -19.77 -4.64 -8.62
N LEU A 462 -19.89 -4.82 -9.93
CA LEU A 462 -19.05 -4.16 -10.93
C LEU A 462 -19.65 -2.83 -11.38
N PRO A 463 -18.80 -1.85 -11.71
CA PRO A 463 -19.27 -0.51 -12.05
C PRO A 463 -20.03 -0.51 -13.36
N ILE A 464 -21.18 0.17 -13.35
CA ILE A 464 -21.95 0.50 -14.56
C ILE A 464 -21.99 2.02 -14.76
N ALA A 465 -21.64 2.45 -15.97
CA ALA A 465 -21.84 3.83 -16.40
C ALA A 465 -23.30 4.02 -16.83
N THR A 466 -24.14 4.66 -16.01
CA THR A 466 -25.56 4.91 -16.32
C THR A 466 -25.78 6.19 -17.14
N ASN A 467 -24.73 6.95 -17.45
CA ASN A 467 -24.81 8.19 -18.22
C ASN A 467 -23.65 8.30 -19.24
N GLU A 468 -23.97 8.62 -20.49
CA GLU A 468 -23.01 8.89 -21.59
C GLU A 468 -22.00 10.01 -21.24
N ALA A 469 -22.34 10.87 -20.29
CA ALA A 469 -21.54 12.00 -19.86
C ALA A 469 -20.39 11.65 -18.89
N ILE A 470 -20.14 10.35 -18.62
CA ILE A 470 -18.97 9.87 -17.87
C ILE A 470 -17.73 9.95 -18.78
N THR A 471 -17.29 11.17 -19.02
CA THR A 471 -16.04 11.52 -19.71
C THR A 471 -14.96 11.70 -18.66
N GLY A 472 -14.29 10.60 -18.33
CA GLY A 472 -13.17 10.55 -17.40
C GLY A 472 -12.32 9.37 -17.78
N GLY A 473 -11.33 9.59 -18.63
CA GLY A 473 -10.49 8.54 -19.19
C GLY A 473 -9.89 7.70 -18.07
N LEU A 474 -9.99 6.36 -18.22
CA LEU A 474 -9.06 5.33 -17.74
C LEU A 474 -9.65 3.93 -17.97
N SER A 475 -8.73 3.02 -18.33
CA SER A 475 -8.88 1.57 -18.56
C SER A 475 -10.11 1.16 -19.39
N ALA A 476 -9.89 0.56 -20.55
CA ALA A 476 -10.96 -0.10 -21.30
C ALA A 476 -11.72 -1.16 -20.46
N ASN A 477 -11.08 -1.67 -19.39
CA ASN A 477 -11.62 -2.69 -18.50
C ASN A 477 -12.01 -2.08 -17.15
N GLY A 478 -13.26 -2.29 -16.72
CA GLY A 478 -13.75 -1.92 -15.40
C GLY A 478 -13.30 -2.86 -14.29
N ALA A 479 -13.05 -4.13 -14.62
CA ALA A 479 -12.46 -5.10 -13.71
C ALA A 479 -11.56 -6.09 -14.45
N LEU A 480 -10.41 -6.41 -13.85
CA LEU A 480 -9.45 -7.41 -14.34
C LEU A 480 -9.12 -8.39 -13.21
N LEU A 481 -9.30 -9.69 -13.45
CA LEU A 481 -8.90 -10.77 -12.56
C LEU A 481 -7.92 -11.65 -13.33
N ARG A 482 -6.71 -11.86 -12.80
CA ARG A 482 -5.68 -12.71 -13.42
C ARG A 482 -5.12 -13.67 -12.39
N TYR A 483 -4.97 -14.94 -12.73
CA TYR A 483 -4.36 -15.95 -11.85
C TYR A 483 -5.04 -16.10 -10.46
N CYS A 484 -6.27 -15.60 -10.31
CA CYS A 484 -6.98 -15.64 -9.03
C CYS A 484 -7.49 -17.05 -8.71
N ASP A 485 -7.62 -17.37 -7.42
CA ASP A 485 -8.22 -18.61 -6.96
C ASP A 485 -9.59 -18.32 -6.32
N LEU A 486 -10.65 -18.87 -6.90
CA LEU A 486 -12.03 -18.66 -6.44
C LEU A 486 -12.47 -19.81 -5.52
N LEU A 487 -11.87 -19.90 -4.33
CA LEU A 487 -11.88 -21.04 -3.39
C LEU A 487 -13.25 -21.42 -2.78
N GLY A 488 -14.31 -20.64 -2.98
CA GLY A 488 -15.59 -20.87 -2.30
C GLY A 488 -16.64 -21.67 -3.08
N GLY A 489 -16.44 -21.89 -4.38
CA GLY A 489 -17.48 -22.44 -5.26
C GLY A 489 -18.81 -21.67 -5.21
N LYS A 490 -18.80 -20.42 -4.74
CA LYS A 490 -19.94 -19.50 -4.62
C LYS A 490 -19.43 -18.10 -4.91
N TYR A 491 -19.55 -17.70 -6.17
CA TYR A 491 -19.22 -16.35 -6.58
C TYR A 491 -20.30 -15.84 -7.52
N THR A 492 -20.69 -14.59 -7.30
CA THR A 492 -21.75 -13.93 -8.06
C THR A 492 -21.18 -12.64 -8.61
N PHE A 493 -21.46 -12.38 -9.88
CA PHE A 493 -21.14 -11.11 -10.53
C PHE A 493 -22.44 -10.39 -10.84
N LYS A 494 -22.53 -9.14 -10.41
CA LYS A 494 -23.60 -8.22 -10.75
C LYS A 494 -22.97 -6.90 -11.16
N TYR A 495 -23.72 -6.11 -11.92
CA TYR A 495 -23.38 -4.71 -12.10
C TYR A 495 -24.09 -3.86 -11.06
N TRP A 496 -23.53 -2.70 -10.75
CA TRP A 496 -24.02 -1.81 -9.71
C TRP A 496 -23.78 -0.35 -10.08
N ASP A 497 -24.83 0.46 -9.96
CA ASP A 497 -24.79 1.91 -10.25
C ASP A 497 -24.55 2.78 -9.00
N GLY A 498 -24.36 2.15 -7.84
CA GLY A 498 -24.31 2.82 -6.54
C GLY A 498 -25.63 2.71 -5.74
N VAL A 499 -26.73 2.33 -6.40
CA VAL A 499 -28.08 2.27 -5.83
C VAL A 499 -28.73 0.89 -6.05
N ASN A 500 -28.74 0.42 -7.30
CA ASN A 500 -29.42 -0.80 -7.74
C ASN A 500 -28.40 -1.84 -8.23
N GLU A 501 -28.61 -3.09 -7.85
CA GLU A 501 -27.89 -4.23 -8.40
C GLU A 501 -28.61 -4.72 -9.67
N PHE A 502 -27.84 -4.95 -10.74
CA PHE A 502 -28.34 -5.47 -12.01
C PHE A 502 -27.68 -6.82 -12.28
N ALA A 503 -28.47 -7.82 -12.67
CA ALA A 503 -27.88 -9.07 -13.13
C ALA A 503 -27.09 -8.80 -14.43
N LEU A 504 -25.99 -9.54 -14.65
CA LEU A 504 -25.18 -9.38 -15.87
C LEU A 504 -26.04 -9.51 -17.15
N LYS A 505 -27.09 -10.35 -17.15
CA LYS A 505 -28.04 -10.48 -18.29
C LYS A 505 -28.79 -9.21 -18.62
N ASP A 506 -29.23 -8.45 -17.62
CA ASP A 506 -30.13 -7.32 -17.79
C ASP A 506 -29.43 -6.24 -18.61
N ILE A 507 -28.11 -6.17 -18.47
CA ILE A 507 -27.23 -5.26 -19.18
C ILE A 507 -26.90 -5.73 -20.59
N LEU A 508 -26.79 -7.04 -20.82
CA LEU A 508 -26.61 -7.59 -22.16
C LEU A 508 -27.85 -7.39 -23.06
N ILE A 509 -29.05 -7.41 -22.47
CA ILE A 509 -30.31 -7.16 -23.21
C ILE A 509 -30.70 -5.68 -23.23
N SER A 510 -30.15 -4.87 -22.33
CA SER A 510 -30.49 -3.45 -22.25
C SER A 510 -30.14 -2.70 -23.53
N THR A 511 -30.94 -1.70 -23.86
CA THR A 511 -30.68 -0.72 -24.92
C THR A 511 -29.89 0.49 -24.42
N THR A 512 -29.76 0.67 -23.10
CA THR A 512 -28.88 1.70 -22.53
C THR A 512 -27.41 1.29 -22.67
N GLN A 513 -26.60 2.24 -23.13
CA GLN A 513 -25.16 2.04 -23.31
C GLN A 513 -24.48 1.95 -21.95
N PHE A 514 -24.10 0.75 -21.56
CA PHE A 514 -23.39 0.51 -20.31
C PHE A 514 -21.93 0.22 -20.62
N PHE A 515 -21.05 1.15 -20.30
CA PHE A 515 -19.63 1.04 -20.59
C PHE A 515 -18.94 0.39 -19.38
N ARG A 516 -18.34 -0.79 -19.53
CA ARG A 516 -17.10 -1.29 -18.88
C ARG A 516 -16.89 -2.79 -19.15
N ASN A 517 -15.65 -3.21 -19.37
CA ASN A 517 -15.33 -4.63 -19.57
C ASN A 517 -14.98 -5.32 -18.24
N LEU A 518 -15.44 -6.56 -18.06
CA LEU A 518 -14.90 -7.50 -17.07
C LEU A 518 -14.01 -8.47 -17.81
N LYS A 519 -12.76 -8.65 -17.35
CA LYS A 519 -11.84 -9.64 -17.90
C LYS A 519 -11.35 -10.56 -16.79
N VAL A 520 -11.50 -11.87 -16.99
CA VAL A 520 -10.99 -12.92 -16.12
C VAL A 520 -10.05 -13.79 -16.95
N GLU A 521 -8.81 -13.94 -16.49
CA GLU A 521 -7.78 -14.72 -17.18
C GLU A 521 -7.09 -15.67 -16.21
N GLU A 522 -6.93 -16.91 -16.61
CA GLU A 522 -6.15 -17.94 -15.93
C GLU A 522 -6.51 -18.12 -14.45
N CYS A 523 -7.78 -17.86 -14.09
CA CYS A 523 -8.24 -18.00 -12.71
C CYS A 523 -8.60 -19.46 -12.42
N THR A 524 -8.16 -19.99 -11.28
CA THR A 524 -8.43 -21.36 -10.84
C THR A 524 -9.77 -21.42 -10.09
N LEU A 525 -10.50 -22.51 -10.30
CA LEU A 525 -11.71 -22.81 -9.55
C LEU A 525 -11.44 -23.87 -8.49
N ALA A 526 -12.15 -23.77 -7.36
CA ALA A 526 -11.99 -24.57 -6.13
C ALA A 526 -11.87 -26.10 -6.29
N ASN A 527 -12.18 -26.68 -7.47
CA ASN A 527 -12.10 -28.11 -7.74
C ASN A 527 -10.85 -28.55 -8.52
N GLY A 528 -9.90 -27.65 -8.82
CA GLY A 528 -8.67 -27.99 -9.55
C GLY A 528 -8.89 -28.41 -11.01
N ASN A 529 -10.06 -28.08 -11.58
CA ASN A 529 -10.52 -28.58 -12.87
C ASN A 529 -10.13 -27.70 -14.08
N GLY A 530 -9.10 -26.87 -13.95
CA GLY A 530 -8.59 -26.01 -15.03
C GLY A 530 -8.75 -24.51 -14.77
N PHE A 531 -8.44 -23.74 -15.81
CA PHE A 531 -8.42 -22.27 -15.81
C PHE A 531 -9.69 -21.68 -16.43
N LEU A 532 -10.13 -20.54 -15.89
CA LEU A 532 -11.27 -19.78 -16.39
C LEU A 532 -10.80 -18.52 -17.14
N ASP A 533 -11.09 -18.47 -18.44
CA ASP A 533 -10.86 -17.29 -19.29
C ASP A 533 -12.19 -16.78 -19.87
N PHE A 534 -12.54 -15.53 -19.55
CA PHE A 534 -13.60 -14.83 -20.26
C PHE A 534 -13.47 -13.31 -20.21
N GLU A 535 -14.05 -12.68 -21.22
CA GLU A 535 -14.14 -11.23 -21.32
C GLU A 535 -15.59 -10.87 -21.63
N ILE A 536 -16.19 -10.05 -20.78
CA ILE A 536 -17.48 -9.42 -21.04
C ILE A 536 -17.17 -8.00 -21.50
N THR A 537 -17.35 -7.75 -22.80
CA THR A 537 -17.25 -6.40 -23.37
C THR A 537 -18.61 -5.93 -23.82
N ASN A 538 -19.08 -4.78 -23.31
CA ASN A 538 -20.30 -4.15 -23.80
C ASN A 538 -19.94 -3.01 -24.77
N ASN A 539 -19.61 -3.35 -26.01
CA ASN A 539 -19.41 -2.35 -27.05
C ASN A 539 -20.56 -2.45 -28.08
N GLN A 540 -21.74 -1.96 -27.69
CA GLN A 540 -22.93 -1.97 -28.57
C GLN A 540 -22.73 -1.19 -29.88
N ALA A 541 -21.79 -0.24 -29.93
CA ALA A 541 -21.46 0.51 -31.14
C ALA A 541 -20.75 -0.34 -32.21
N ALA A 542 -20.29 -1.55 -31.88
CA ALA A 542 -19.51 -2.42 -32.76
C ALA A 542 -20.18 -3.77 -33.06
N LEU A 543 -21.52 -3.85 -33.04
CA LEU A 543 -22.25 -5.06 -33.45
C LEU A 543 -22.00 -5.50 -34.90
N SER A 544 -21.30 -4.70 -35.71
CA SER A 544 -20.80 -5.09 -37.04
C SER A 544 -19.32 -5.53 -37.07
N LEU A 545 -18.55 -5.40 -35.97
CA LEU A 545 -17.08 -5.53 -36.00
C LEU A 545 -16.41 -6.26 -34.82
N ILE A 546 -17.10 -6.66 -33.75
CA ILE A 546 -16.48 -7.48 -32.71
C ILE A 546 -16.33 -8.92 -33.21
N ARG A 547 -15.09 -9.42 -33.32
CA ARG A 547 -14.80 -10.84 -33.56
C ARG A 547 -15.38 -11.67 -32.42
N ARG A 548 -16.56 -12.26 -32.63
CA ARG A 548 -17.08 -13.39 -31.84
C ARG A 548 -16.07 -14.52 -31.99
N THR A 549 -15.14 -14.59 -31.05
CA THR A 549 -14.04 -15.55 -31.13
C THR A 549 -14.49 -16.83 -30.45
N GLU A 550 -14.77 -17.85 -31.25
CA GLU A 550 -14.97 -19.21 -30.78
C GLU A 550 -13.73 -19.66 -29.99
N ARG A 551 -13.92 -20.15 -28.76
CA ARG A 551 -12.84 -20.66 -27.91
C ARG A 551 -13.09 -22.13 -27.59
N THR A 552 -12.04 -22.93 -27.61
CA THR A 552 -12.05 -24.31 -27.15
C THR A 552 -11.25 -24.41 -25.86
N VAL A 553 -11.92 -24.87 -24.79
CA VAL A 553 -11.27 -25.13 -23.50
C VAL A 553 -11.10 -26.63 -23.32
N ASN A 554 -9.89 -27.02 -22.97
CA ASN A 554 -9.49 -28.40 -22.68
C ASN A 554 -9.42 -28.60 -21.17
N PHE A 555 -10.26 -29.48 -20.65
CA PHE A 555 -10.26 -29.86 -19.24
C PHE A 555 -9.20 -30.94 -19.01
N SER A 556 -8.07 -30.55 -18.38
CA SER A 556 -6.87 -31.34 -18.03
C SER A 556 -6.05 -31.89 -19.22
N GLN A 557 -4.73 -31.64 -19.20
CA GLN A 557 -3.77 -32.29 -20.13
C GLN A 557 -3.43 -33.74 -19.72
N GLU A 558 -3.66 -34.12 -18.47
CA GLU A 558 -3.33 -35.46 -17.92
C GLU A 558 -4.56 -36.38 -17.81
N GLY A 559 -5.69 -35.95 -18.38
CA GLY A 559 -6.99 -36.62 -18.30
C GLY A 559 -7.73 -36.36 -16.99
N ILE A 560 -9.04 -36.20 -17.07
CA ILE A 560 -9.95 -36.06 -15.93
C ILE A 560 -10.93 -37.22 -15.89
N ALA A 561 -11.28 -37.70 -14.69
CA ALA A 561 -12.36 -38.67 -14.53
C ALA A 561 -13.68 -38.04 -15.04
N LEU A 562 -14.38 -38.74 -15.93
CA LEU A 562 -15.75 -38.38 -16.28
C LEU A 562 -16.62 -38.31 -15.02
N GLY A 563 -17.68 -37.51 -15.05
CA GLY A 563 -18.53 -37.24 -13.89
C GLY A 563 -18.00 -36.15 -12.96
N LYS A 564 -16.83 -35.56 -13.25
CA LYS A 564 -16.40 -34.31 -12.63
C LYS A 564 -17.15 -33.14 -13.24
N THR A 565 -17.60 -32.22 -12.39
CA THR A 565 -18.27 -30.98 -12.81
C THR A 565 -17.26 -29.99 -13.36
N LEU A 566 -17.50 -29.55 -14.59
CA LEU A 566 -16.64 -28.64 -15.34
C LEU A 566 -17.35 -27.30 -15.46
N VAL A 567 -16.84 -26.28 -14.80
CA VAL A 567 -17.45 -24.95 -14.86
C VAL A 567 -17.09 -24.30 -16.19
N ILE A 568 -18.06 -23.69 -16.85
CA ILE A 568 -17.84 -22.88 -18.05
C ILE A 568 -17.97 -21.41 -17.70
N PRO A 569 -17.38 -20.51 -18.50
CA PRO A 569 -17.61 -19.10 -18.28
C PRO A 569 -19.08 -18.72 -18.41
N PRO A 570 -19.48 -17.61 -17.78
CA PRO A 570 -20.86 -17.19 -17.85
C PRO A 570 -21.23 -16.63 -19.22
N TYR A 571 -22.53 -16.74 -19.55
CA TYR A 571 -23.10 -16.17 -20.78
C TYR A 571 -22.41 -16.71 -22.03
N GLN A 572 -22.15 -18.01 -22.07
CA GLN A 572 -21.58 -18.66 -23.23
C GLN A 572 -22.65 -19.49 -23.95
N THR A 573 -22.53 -19.52 -25.27
CA THR A 573 -23.21 -20.46 -26.14
C THR A 573 -22.25 -21.60 -26.42
N ILE A 574 -22.54 -22.78 -25.88
CA ILE A 574 -21.78 -24.00 -26.15
C ILE A 574 -22.08 -24.42 -27.58
N LYS A 575 -21.04 -24.73 -28.36
CA LYS A 575 -21.11 -25.15 -29.77
C LYS A 575 -20.89 -26.63 -29.97
N ASN A 576 -19.88 -27.17 -29.30
CA ASN A 576 -19.62 -28.61 -29.33
C ASN A 576 -18.90 -29.05 -28.06
N ILE A 577 -19.02 -30.34 -27.79
CA ILE A 577 -18.33 -31.03 -26.71
C ILE A 577 -17.66 -32.26 -27.32
N LYS A 578 -16.36 -32.41 -27.05
CA LYS A 578 -15.53 -33.50 -27.54
C LYS A 578 -14.84 -34.19 -26.36
N VAL A 579 -14.62 -35.48 -26.47
CA VAL A 579 -13.85 -36.27 -25.51
C VAL A 579 -12.64 -36.86 -26.23
N THR A 580 -11.45 -36.68 -25.66
CA THR A 580 -10.18 -37.14 -26.25
C THR A 580 -9.43 -38.06 -25.29
N GLY A 581 -8.63 -38.99 -25.83
CA GLY A 581 -7.72 -39.84 -25.05
C GLY A 581 -8.34 -41.12 -24.49
N LEU A 582 -9.50 -41.56 -25.00
CA LEU A 582 -10.24 -42.72 -24.47
C LEU A 582 -9.77 -44.09 -25.00
N GLY A 583 -8.82 -44.16 -25.93
CA GLY A 583 -8.50 -45.41 -26.62
C GLY A 583 -9.75 -46.05 -27.23
N SER A 584 -10.00 -47.35 -27.00
CA SER A 584 -11.26 -48.01 -27.36
C SER A 584 -12.25 -47.99 -26.20
N LEU A 585 -13.42 -47.37 -26.39
CA LEU A 585 -14.54 -47.49 -25.45
C LEU A 585 -15.01 -48.96 -25.36
N PRO A 586 -15.09 -49.55 -24.15
CA PRO A 586 -15.72 -50.86 -23.94
C PRO A 586 -17.08 -50.97 -24.62
N ALA A 587 -17.35 -52.10 -25.28
CA ALA A 587 -18.61 -52.36 -25.99
C ALA A 587 -19.87 -52.31 -25.09
N THR A 588 -19.68 -52.37 -23.77
CA THR A 588 -20.74 -52.21 -22.76
C THR A 588 -21.20 -50.76 -22.59
N TYR A 589 -20.42 -49.79 -23.06
CA TYR A 589 -20.77 -48.37 -23.03
C TYR A 589 -21.58 -47.99 -24.27
N ASN A 590 -22.85 -47.67 -24.04
CA ASN A 590 -23.80 -47.43 -25.12
C ASN A 590 -24.13 -45.95 -25.33
N ARG A 591 -23.95 -45.09 -24.31
CA ARG A 591 -24.29 -43.65 -24.37
C ARG A 591 -23.37 -42.80 -23.50
N PHE A 592 -23.29 -41.52 -23.84
CA PHE A 592 -22.79 -40.44 -22.98
C PHE A 592 -23.99 -39.66 -22.44
N ARG A 593 -23.95 -39.28 -21.16
CA ARG A 593 -24.91 -38.34 -20.57
C ARG A 593 -24.21 -37.02 -20.32
N ILE A 594 -24.75 -35.95 -20.85
CA ILE A 594 -24.22 -34.60 -20.72
C ILE A 594 -25.22 -33.78 -19.92
N TYR A 595 -24.80 -33.33 -18.74
CA TYR A 595 -25.54 -32.35 -17.96
C TYR A 595 -25.14 -30.94 -18.40
N PHE A 596 -26.15 -30.10 -18.62
CA PHE A 596 -25.98 -28.66 -18.83
C PHE A 596 -26.49 -27.96 -17.56
N GLY A 597 -25.59 -27.32 -16.83
CA GLY A 597 -25.80 -26.81 -15.49
C GLY A 597 -25.42 -27.81 -14.40
N ASP A 598 -25.59 -27.43 -13.14
CA ASP A 598 -25.46 -28.35 -12.01
C ASP A 598 -26.35 -29.59 -12.22
N ARG A 599 -25.78 -30.78 -11.96
CA ARG A 599 -26.45 -32.07 -12.05
C ARG A 599 -27.75 -32.10 -11.25
N THR A 600 -27.83 -31.36 -10.14
CA THR A 600 -29.04 -31.26 -9.31
C THR A 600 -30.23 -30.64 -10.05
N LEU A 601 -29.98 -29.86 -11.12
CA LEU A 601 -31.02 -29.23 -11.93
C LEU A 601 -31.72 -30.21 -12.89
N GLY A 602 -31.17 -31.42 -13.07
CA GLY A 602 -31.79 -32.49 -13.86
C GLY A 602 -31.82 -32.27 -15.37
N ASN A 603 -31.15 -31.24 -15.89
CA ASN A 603 -31.10 -30.93 -17.32
C ASN A 603 -29.96 -31.71 -17.99
N TYR A 604 -30.30 -32.81 -18.67
CA TYR A 604 -29.32 -33.64 -19.37
C TYR A 604 -29.74 -34.03 -20.78
N LEU A 605 -28.75 -34.41 -21.58
CA LEU A 605 -28.91 -35.01 -22.89
C LEU A 605 -28.13 -36.32 -22.92
N ASP A 606 -28.81 -37.40 -23.33
CA ASP A 606 -28.15 -38.66 -23.64
C ASP A 606 -27.79 -38.72 -25.12
N VAL A 607 -26.52 -38.95 -25.41
CA VAL A 607 -26.00 -39.07 -26.77
C VAL A 607 -25.49 -40.50 -26.97
N ASN A 608 -25.95 -41.16 -28.03
CA ASN A 608 -25.48 -42.51 -28.34
C ASN A 608 -23.97 -42.50 -28.59
N ASN A 609 -23.30 -43.61 -28.26
CA ASN A 609 -21.86 -43.78 -28.42
C ASN A 609 -21.43 -43.37 -29.85
N PRO A 610 -20.68 -42.26 -30.02
CA PRO A 610 -20.25 -41.81 -31.33
C PRO A 610 -19.24 -42.81 -31.90
N VAL A 611 -19.45 -43.21 -33.16
CA VAL A 611 -18.47 -44.01 -33.91
C VAL A 611 -17.22 -43.14 -34.07
N PRO A 612 -16.01 -43.64 -33.72
CA PRO A 612 -14.78 -42.84 -33.83
C PRO A 612 -14.60 -42.36 -35.26
N ASP A 613 -14.12 -41.12 -35.42
CA ASP A 613 -13.77 -40.58 -36.71
C ASP A 613 -12.73 -41.51 -37.38
N ILE A 614 -12.93 -41.83 -38.65
CA ILE A 614 -12.13 -42.81 -39.40
C ILE A 614 -10.65 -42.34 -39.47
N GLU A 615 -10.41 -41.04 -39.31
CA GLU A 615 -9.08 -40.41 -39.34
C GLU A 615 -8.46 -40.16 -37.95
N ARG A 616 -9.23 -40.15 -36.85
CA ARG A 616 -8.74 -39.89 -35.47
C ARG A 616 -9.42 -40.83 -34.46
N LYS A 617 -8.73 -41.93 -34.11
CA LYS A 617 -9.26 -42.98 -33.23
C LYS A 617 -9.40 -42.59 -31.76
N ASP A 618 -8.94 -41.41 -31.37
CA ASP A 618 -8.81 -40.95 -29.99
C ASP A 618 -9.62 -39.70 -29.65
N GLU A 619 -10.36 -39.12 -30.62
CA GLU A 619 -11.21 -37.93 -30.43
C GLU A 619 -12.67 -38.25 -30.80
N PHE A 620 -13.60 -38.03 -29.87
CA PHE A 620 -15.02 -38.33 -30.01
C PHE A 620 -15.84 -37.05 -29.87
N MET A 621 -16.52 -36.63 -30.94
CA MET A 621 -17.52 -35.55 -30.86
C MET A 621 -18.80 -36.10 -30.24
N ILE A 622 -19.04 -35.81 -28.96
CA ILE A 622 -20.20 -36.32 -28.23
C ILE A 622 -21.40 -35.38 -28.31
N TRP A 623 -21.20 -34.11 -28.70
CA TRP A 623 -22.32 -33.19 -28.93
C TRP A 623 -21.92 -32.04 -29.84
N GLU A 624 -22.82 -31.66 -30.74
CA GLU A 624 -22.72 -30.47 -31.59
C GLU A 624 -24.09 -29.77 -31.61
N GLY A 625 -24.11 -28.47 -31.33
CA GLY A 625 -25.34 -27.74 -31.19
C GLY A 625 -25.15 -26.32 -30.70
N ILE A 626 -26.19 -25.81 -30.10
CA ILE A 626 -26.25 -24.50 -29.49
C ILE A 626 -26.95 -24.70 -28.15
N ALA A 627 -26.20 -24.62 -27.06
CA ALA A 627 -26.74 -24.70 -25.70
C ALA A 627 -26.33 -23.46 -24.92
N THR A 628 -27.29 -22.85 -24.25
CA THR A 628 -27.08 -21.66 -23.44
C THR A 628 -27.46 -21.99 -22.00
N ILE A 629 -26.53 -21.78 -21.08
CA ILE A 629 -26.74 -21.98 -19.65
C ILE A 629 -26.75 -20.59 -19.00
N TYR A 630 -27.82 -20.26 -18.30
CA TYR A 630 -27.92 -19.04 -17.49
C TYR A 630 -28.12 -19.43 -16.03
N ASN A 631 -27.15 -19.06 -15.19
CA ASN A 631 -27.26 -19.12 -13.73
C ASN A 631 -26.55 -17.92 -13.07
N GLU A 632 -27.19 -17.29 -12.08
CA GLU A 632 -26.59 -16.19 -11.32
C GLU A 632 -25.41 -16.63 -10.45
N ASN A 633 -25.49 -17.84 -9.89
CA ASN A 633 -24.36 -18.47 -9.24
C ASN A 633 -23.50 -19.18 -10.29
N LEU A 634 -22.31 -18.63 -10.54
CA LEU A 634 -21.44 -19.14 -11.59
C LEU A 634 -20.96 -20.57 -11.35
N SER A 635 -20.95 -21.04 -10.11
CA SER A 635 -20.62 -22.44 -9.83
C SER A 635 -21.63 -23.43 -10.40
N LEU A 636 -22.85 -22.97 -10.67
CA LEU A 636 -23.91 -23.77 -11.28
C LEU A 636 -23.87 -23.70 -12.82
N GLN A 637 -23.05 -22.81 -13.40
CA GLN A 637 -22.77 -22.78 -14.84
C GLN A 637 -21.72 -23.83 -15.18
N SER A 638 -22.18 -25.07 -15.37
CA SER A 638 -21.28 -26.20 -15.55
C SER A 638 -21.74 -27.18 -16.62
N ILE A 639 -20.81 -28.04 -17.02
CA ILE A 639 -21.02 -29.20 -17.86
C ILE A 639 -20.50 -30.40 -17.09
N THR A 640 -21.29 -31.47 -17.02
CA THR A 640 -20.80 -32.74 -16.46
C THR A 640 -21.08 -33.85 -17.45
N VAL A 641 -20.06 -34.62 -17.82
CA VAL A 641 -20.20 -35.72 -18.79
C VAL A 641 -20.00 -37.05 -18.08
N PHE A 642 -20.94 -37.98 -18.24
CA PHE A 642 -20.84 -39.36 -17.78
C PHE A 642 -20.88 -40.31 -18.97
N VAL A 643 -20.33 -41.52 -18.77
CA VAL A 643 -20.60 -42.66 -19.66
C VAL A 643 -21.67 -43.53 -19.01
N LEU A 644 -22.61 -44.03 -19.81
CA LEU A 644 -23.65 -44.95 -19.36
C LEU A 644 -23.27 -46.40 -19.68
N ASN A 645 -23.39 -47.27 -18.69
CA ASN A 645 -23.27 -48.73 -18.83
C ASN A 645 -24.62 -49.36 -18.42
N GLY A 646 -25.36 -49.92 -19.37
CA GLY A 646 -26.70 -50.46 -19.09
C GLY A 646 -27.67 -49.41 -18.51
N GLY A 647 -27.47 -48.13 -18.80
CA GLY A 647 -28.25 -47.02 -18.25
C GLY A 647 -27.76 -46.45 -16.91
N VAL A 648 -26.70 -47.03 -16.33
CA VAL A 648 -26.09 -46.55 -15.07
C VAL A 648 -24.94 -45.59 -15.37
N GLU A 649 -24.94 -44.42 -14.73
CA GLU A 649 -23.86 -43.43 -14.83
C GLU A 649 -22.55 -43.95 -14.25
N THR A 650 -21.47 -43.81 -15.02
CA THR A 650 -20.12 -44.23 -14.66
C THR A 650 -19.13 -43.10 -14.92
N ALA A 651 -18.25 -42.90 -13.94
CA ALA A 651 -17.18 -41.90 -13.90
C ALA A 651 -15.78 -42.53 -14.10
N ALA A 652 -15.72 -43.83 -14.40
CA ALA A 652 -14.50 -44.64 -14.30
C ALA A 652 -13.44 -44.38 -15.38
N LEU A 653 -13.73 -43.51 -16.36
CA LEU A 653 -12.83 -43.23 -17.48
C LEU A 653 -12.12 -41.90 -17.25
N ARG A 654 -10.80 -41.90 -17.42
CA ARG A 654 -10.01 -40.68 -17.54
C ARG A 654 -9.94 -40.27 -19.01
N SER A 655 -10.29 -39.03 -19.29
CA SER A 655 -10.25 -38.48 -20.64
C SER A 655 -10.03 -36.97 -20.59
N GLN A 656 -9.54 -36.39 -21.67
CA GLN A 656 -9.56 -34.95 -21.86
C GLN A 656 -10.94 -34.57 -22.39
N LEU A 657 -11.63 -33.62 -21.77
CA LEU A 657 -12.85 -33.05 -22.36
C LEU A 657 -12.49 -31.73 -23.04
N SER A 658 -12.96 -31.52 -24.26
CA SER A 658 -12.84 -30.24 -24.95
C SER A 658 -14.24 -29.65 -25.15
N VAL A 659 -14.45 -28.41 -24.71
CA VAL A 659 -15.72 -27.71 -24.90
C VAL A 659 -15.45 -26.47 -25.72
N THR A 660 -16.17 -26.34 -26.83
CA THR A 660 -16.10 -25.16 -27.68
C THR A 660 -17.30 -24.28 -27.44
N TYR A 661 -17.08 -22.99 -27.24
CA TYR A 661 -18.12 -22.01 -26.94
C TYR A 661 -17.83 -20.63 -27.54
N GLU A 662 -18.86 -19.79 -27.60
CA GLU A 662 -18.78 -18.38 -28.01
C GLU A 662 -19.63 -17.49 -27.09
N PRO A 663 -19.41 -16.16 -27.07
CA PRO A 663 -20.25 -15.24 -26.31
C PRO A 663 -21.74 -15.36 -26.69
N LEU A 664 -22.62 -15.42 -25.68
CA LEU A 664 -24.07 -15.47 -25.84
C LEU A 664 -24.63 -14.18 -26.47
N ASP A 665 -25.54 -14.34 -27.43
CA ASP A 665 -26.39 -13.27 -27.94
C ASP A 665 -27.80 -13.42 -27.37
N PRO A 666 -28.12 -12.78 -26.22
CA PRO A 666 -29.38 -13.05 -25.53
C PRO A 666 -30.62 -12.62 -26.34
N ARG A 667 -30.46 -11.71 -27.32
CA ARG A 667 -31.54 -11.30 -28.22
C ARG A 667 -31.92 -12.43 -29.18
N VAL A 668 -30.93 -13.16 -29.71
CA VAL A 668 -31.14 -14.32 -30.59
C VAL A 668 -31.88 -15.45 -29.87
N PHE A 669 -31.69 -15.59 -28.56
CA PHE A 669 -32.31 -16.65 -27.75
C PHE A 669 -33.61 -16.24 -27.05
N GLY A 670 -34.04 -14.98 -27.21
CA GLY A 670 -35.26 -14.46 -26.56
C GLY A 670 -35.21 -14.59 -25.04
N ILE A 671 -34.02 -14.46 -24.44
CA ILE A 671 -33.86 -14.54 -22.98
C ILE A 671 -34.39 -13.24 -22.39
N THR A 672 -35.60 -13.28 -21.83
CA THR A 672 -36.34 -12.11 -21.34
C THR A 672 -36.74 -12.21 -19.87
N THR A 673 -36.42 -13.30 -19.16
CA THR A 673 -36.93 -13.58 -17.82
C THR A 673 -35.86 -13.53 -16.72
N ASN A 674 -36.31 -13.28 -15.49
CA ASN A 674 -35.46 -13.22 -14.30
C ASN A 674 -34.95 -14.60 -13.82
N ALA A 675 -35.47 -15.71 -14.36
CA ALA A 675 -35.14 -17.05 -13.89
C ALA A 675 -33.83 -17.61 -14.48
N ASP A 676 -33.18 -18.49 -13.72
CA ASP A 676 -32.20 -19.45 -14.24
C ASP A 676 -32.83 -20.21 -15.41
N SER A 677 -32.15 -20.25 -16.56
CA SER A 677 -32.71 -20.87 -17.77
C SER A 677 -31.65 -21.64 -18.54
N ILE A 678 -32.05 -22.81 -19.03
CA ILE A 678 -31.22 -23.66 -19.89
C ILE A 678 -31.99 -23.85 -21.18
N GLN A 679 -31.45 -23.36 -22.29
CA GLN A 679 -31.98 -23.63 -23.62
C GLN A 679 -30.99 -24.51 -24.38
N ILE A 680 -31.45 -25.65 -24.87
CA ILE A 680 -30.65 -26.60 -25.65
C ILE A 680 -31.27 -26.73 -27.03
N ARG A 681 -30.54 -26.32 -28.06
CA ARG A 681 -30.85 -26.54 -29.47
C ARG A 681 -29.77 -27.44 -30.05
N THR A 682 -30.00 -28.74 -30.12
CA THR A 682 -29.10 -29.64 -30.83
C THR A 682 -29.10 -29.25 -32.30
N LYS A 683 -27.91 -29.06 -32.89
CA LYS A 683 -27.80 -29.04 -34.36
C LYS A 683 -28.20 -30.45 -34.76
N VAL A 684 -29.35 -30.58 -35.41
CA VAL A 684 -29.75 -31.87 -35.96
C VAL A 684 -28.64 -32.20 -36.96
N GLN A 685 -27.73 -33.10 -36.61
CA GLN A 685 -26.80 -33.67 -37.57
C GLN A 685 -27.68 -34.36 -38.62
N ASN A 686 -27.92 -33.64 -39.70
CA ASN A 686 -28.77 -34.02 -40.82
C ASN A 686 -28.05 -35.03 -41.73
N LEU A 687 -27.40 -36.03 -41.12
CA LEU A 687 -27.06 -37.29 -41.77
C LEU A 687 -27.41 -38.39 -40.79
N SER A 688 -28.72 -38.58 -40.56
CA SER A 688 -29.22 -39.74 -39.83
C SER A 688 -29.06 -40.96 -40.74
N TYR A 689 -28.27 -41.95 -40.34
CA TYR A 689 -28.15 -43.23 -41.03
C TYR A 689 -28.23 -44.38 -40.02
N GLY A 690 -28.61 -45.56 -40.47
CA GLY A 690 -28.70 -46.76 -39.63
C GLY A 690 -29.69 -47.78 -40.17
N THR A 691 -29.93 -48.86 -39.43
CA THR A 691 -30.81 -49.94 -39.87
C THR A 691 -32.27 -49.51 -39.92
N THR A 692 -33.12 -50.30 -40.57
CA THR A 692 -34.58 -50.09 -40.58
C THR A 692 -35.16 -49.97 -39.16
N ALA A 693 -34.60 -50.71 -38.19
CA ALA A 693 -35.00 -50.63 -36.78
C ALA A 693 -34.58 -49.32 -36.09
N ASN A 694 -33.55 -48.64 -36.60
CA ASN A 694 -32.99 -47.41 -36.03
C ASN A 694 -33.55 -46.13 -36.67
N ARG A 695 -34.56 -46.24 -37.55
CA ARG A 695 -35.24 -45.07 -38.11
C ARG A 695 -35.86 -44.23 -36.98
N PRO A 696 -35.73 -42.90 -37.01
CA PRO A 696 -36.36 -42.04 -36.03
C PRO A 696 -37.88 -42.25 -36.01
N THR A 697 -38.45 -42.36 -34.82
CA THR A 697 -39.90 -42.38 -34.58
C THR A 697 -40.41 -41.08 -33.96
N VAL A 698 -39.49 -40.22 -33.50
CA VAL A 698 -39.75 -38.91 -32.89
C VAL A 698 -38.94 -37.82 -33.60
N GLY A 699 -39.40 -36.57 -33.53
CA GLY A 699 -38.76 -35.44 -34.22
C GLY A 699 -38.78 -35.56 -35.74
N LEU A 700 -39.86 -36.12 -36.28
CA LEU A 700 -40.10 -36.30 -37.71
C LEU A 700 -40.73 -35.03 -38.31
N TYR A 701 -40.22 -34.61 -39.46
CA TYR A 701 -40.79 -33.53 -40.28
C TYR A 701 -40.77 -33.96 -41.74
N ILE A 702 -41.66 -33.38 -42.54
CA ILE A 702 -41.75 -33.69 -43.98
C ILE A 702 -40.39 -33.45 -44.64
N ASN A 703 -39.96 -34.38 -45.49
CA ASN A 703 -38.66 -34.42 -46.16
C ASN A 703 -37.45 -34.67 -45.25
N LYS A 704 -37.64 -35.12 -44.01
CA LYS A 704 -36.52 -35.60 -43.19
C LYS A 704 -35.83 -36.79 -43.89
N GLN A 705 -34.56 -36.65 -44.24
CA GLN A 705 -33.77 -37.67 -44.92
C GLN A 705 -33.08 -38.61 -43.91
N TYR A 706 -33.06 -39.91 -44.22
CA TYR A 706 -32.36 -40.94 -43.47
C TYR A 706 -31.71 -41.93 -44.43
N PHE A 707 -30.45 -42.32 -44.23
CA PHE A 707 -29.85 -43.39 -45.01
C PHE A 707 -30.07 -44.73 -44.31
N ASP A 708 -31.03 -45.52 -44.81
CA ASP A 708 -31.34 -46.82 -44.23
C ASP A 708 -30.30 -47.85 -44.71
N THR A 709 -29.41 -48.25 -43.83
CA THR A 709 -28.32 -49.20 -44.10
C THR A 709 -28.82 -50.63 -44.26
N THR A 710 -30.02 -50.97 -43.78
CA THR A 710 -30.66 -52.26 -44.08
C THR A 710 -31.18 -52.29 -45.52
N LEU A 711 -31.70 -51.16 -46.01
CA LEU A 711 -32.17 -51.02 -47.38
C LEU A 711 -31.09 -50.56 -48.37
N GLY A 712 -29.93 -50.12 -47.86
CA GLY A 712 -28.82 -49.59 -48.65
C GLY A 712 -29.15 -48.32 -49.42
N LYS A 713 -30.15 -47.53 -48.99
CA LYS A 713 -30.62 -46.36 -49.75
C LYS A 713 -31.14 -45.22 -48.85
N PRO A 714 -31.06 -43.96 -49.33
CA PRO A 714 -31.72 -42.84 -48.68
C PRO A 714 -33.25 -42.97 -48.76
N ILE A 715 -33.91 -42.58 -47.67
CA ILE A 715 -35.36 -42.59 -47.48
C ILE A 715 -35.76 -41.24 -46.85
N TRP A 716 -37.00 -40.80 -47.06
CA TRP A 716 -37.56 -39.52 -46.62
C TRP A 716 -38.88 -39.72 -45.89
N TYR A 717 -39.07 -39.03 -44.77
CA TYR A 717 -40.35 -39.02 -44.09
C TYR A 717 -41.32 -38.07 -44.81
N ASN A 718 -42.47 -38.58 -45.26
CA ASN A 718 -43.43 -37.77 -46.03
C ASN A 718 -44.51 -37.07 -45.16
N GLY A 719 -44.41 -37.19 -43.84
CA GLY A 719 -45.42 -36.71 -42.89
C GLY A 719 -46.19 -37.82 -42.18
N THR A 720 -46.23 -39.03 -42.76
CA THR A 720 -46.91 -40.21 -42.16
C THR A 720 -46.05 -41.47 -42.16
N VAL A 721 -45.25 -41.70 -43.20
CA VAL A 721 -44.39 -42.88 -43.36
C VAL A 721 -43.05 -42.52 -43.98
N TRP A 722 -42.10 -43.44 -43.89
CA TRP A 722 -40.85 -43.35 -44.63
C TRP A 722 -41.05 -43.80 -46.08
N LYS A 723 -40.51 -43.04 -47.02
CA LYS A 723 -40.58 -43.27 -48.47
C LYS A 723 -39.18 -43.33 -49.06
N ASP A 724 -38.95 -44.17 -50.05
CA ASP A 724 -37.73 -44.07 -50.86
C ASP A 724 -37.85 -43.04 -52.00
N ALA A 725 -36.82 -42.93 -52.83
CA ALA A 725 -36.77 -42.01 -53.97
C ALA A 725 -37.83 -42.28 -55.05
N THR A 726 -38.46 -43.46 -55.05
CA THR A 726 -39.55 -43.80 -55.98
C THR A 726 -40.94 -43.48 -55.41
N GLY A 727 -41.02 -43.03 -54.15
CA GLY A 727 -42.28 -42.81 -53.44
C GLY A 727 -42.88 -44.08 -52.81
N SER A 728 -42.15 -45.19 -52.82
CA SER A 728 -42.56 -46.45 -52.21
C SER A 728 -42.41 -46.38 -50.69
N THR A 729 -43.41 -46.85 -49.93
CA THR A 729 -43.30 -46.97 -48.47
C THR A 729 -42.27 -48.05 -48.13
N VAL A 730 -41.40 -47.74 -47.17
CA VAL A 730 -40.28 -48.60 -46.76
C VAL A 730 -40.32 -48.92 -45.28
#